data_AF-A0A2G5PG73-F1
#
_entry.id   AF-A0A2G5PG73-F1
#
_cell.length_a   1.000
_cell.length_b   1.000
_cell.length_c   1.000
_cell.angle_alpha   90.00
_cell.angle_beta   90.00
_cell.angle_gamma   90.00
#
_symmetry.space_group_name_H-M   'P 1'
#
loop_
_entity.id
_entity.type
_entity.pdbx_description
1 polymer ?
#
loop_
_entity_poly.entity_id
_entity_poly.type
_entity_poly.pdbx_seq_one_letter_code
_entity_poly.pdbx_strand_id
1 'polypeptide(L)'
;MARGLQGALLRGFGARDHIATVTGTELLTPNFLRIRLTSPTVFNDLDAQPTAWLRFWFPDPDGSDTEFQRAYTLSEADPESGDFAIDVVLHDPAGPASLWARSAGPGDQIAVMAMGSVGFHVTEEPPAGYLLVGDAASTPAINGIIGAVPSDIPIECYLETHHDDDLLIPIAEHPRLRVHRVPRADTTSLATAVESRDWSNWYAWVGCETGSLKHLRNRLRGEFGFPKSEMHAQAYWIFGCGMGSWRVPESTDEPEQTPEVVAAPQAQGSWRAQGAGQLLAPLRTPLIVSGVLQALVTLAQLAPYVLLVELARLLLAGAEPDRLKSLGLAAIVLLGVGTTLGAALTLWLHVIDARFARDLRGRLLDKMSRLPLGWFIARGSGSVKQHVADDPLALHYLVTHAVPDAVNAVVAPVAVLVYLFVVDWRLALALLIPVIGYILLMLSMAASSGPKVLASQRWAERMSGEAAGYLDGQPVVRIFGGAAASGFRRRLDEYLEFLVDWQQPFVAKKTLMDLVTRPSTFLWLITALGTWLIVSGRMDPVDLLPFLFLGATFGARLLGIGYGISGISGGVQAARRIQNTLDETDLATRESSGADAAGGRDVVFDNVTFGYRPGVPVIRDVNLTLAPGTVTALVGPSGSGKSTLAALLARFYDVQSGAIRIGGVDIAELDADELYRRVGFVLQDPQLVRGTVAENIALADPQAGTERIMQAARDAQIHDRITALPEGYGTVLGPDAALSGGEKQRLTIARAILADTDVLILDEATAFADPESEYQVQQALNRLTADRTVLVIAHRLHTITGADNIVVLDDGAIAESGTHSELLERGGRYRALWDTGGFAHAGAASSQGETR
;
A
#
# COMPACT_ATOMS: atom_id res chain seq x y z
N MET A 1 40.97 -3.56 -5.57
CA MET A 1 40.48 -3.87 -4.20
C MET A 1 40.52 -2.65 -3.27
N ALA A 2 39.48 -2.42 -2.46
CA ALA A 2 39.45 -1.36 -1.42
C ALA A 2 40.51 -1.55 -0.33
N ARG A 3 41.64 -0.84 -0.42
CA ARG A 3 42.60 -0.75 0.68
C ARG A 3 42.14 0.35 1.65
N GLY A 4 42.16 0.05 2.95
CA GLY A 4 41.80 1.00 4.02
C GLY A 4 40.49 0.71 4.78
N LEU A 5 40.14 1.63 5.69
CA LEU A 5 39.06 1.50 6.69
C LEU A 5 37.67 1.37 6.06
N GLN A 6 37.41 2.09 4.96
CA GLN A 6 36.14 2.04 4.22
C GLN A 6 35.91 0.68 3.55
N GLY A 7 36.98 0.07 3.00
CA GLY A 7 36.93 -1.29 2.45
C GLY A 7 36.73 -2.37 3.51
N ALA A 8 37.30 -2.19 4.70
CA ALA A 8 37.03 -3.06 5.84
C ALA A 8 35.58 -2.93 6.36
N LEU A 9 35.05 -1.71 6.40
CA LEU A 9 33.64 -1.43 6.75
C LEU A 9 32.67 -2.07 5.75
N LEU A 10 32.85 -1.85 4.45
CA LEU A 10 31.96 -2.43 3.42
C LEU A 10 31.96 -3.97 3.48
N ARG A 11 33.13 -4.60 3.68
CA ARG A 11 33.22 -6.07 3.92
C ARG A 11 32.51 -6.50 5.21
N GLY A 12 32.63 -5.71 6.27
CA GLY A 12 31.90 -5.91 7.52
C GLY A 12 30.38 -5.82 7.37
N PHE A 13 29.89 -5.02 6.41
CA PHE A 13 28.47 -4.94 6.05
C PHE A 13 28.02 -6.05 5.09
N GLY A 14 28.94 -6.88 4.58
CA GLY A 14 28.64 -8.00 3.69
C GLY A 14 28.91 -7.73 2.21
N ALA A 15 29.55 -6.62 1.84
CA ALA A 15 29.95 -6.36 0.46
C ALA A 15 30.94 -7.42 -0.05
N ARG A 16 30.63 -8.01 -1.20
CA ARG A 16 31.51 -8.94 -1.93
C ARG A 16 31.77 -8.41 -3.33
N ASP A 17 33.00 -8.58 -3.77
CA ASP A 17 33.38 -8.35 -5.16
C ASP A 17 33.13 -9.66 -5.92
N HIS A 18 32.43 -9.56 -7.04
CA HIS A 18 32.24 -10.65 -7.99
C HIS A 18 33.10 -10.37 -9.22
N ILE A 19 33.56 -11.43 -9.86
CA ILE A 19 34.22 -11.30 -11.16
C ILE A 19 33.17 -11.53 -12.23
N ALA A 20 33.02 -10.53 -13.11
CA ALA A 20 32.19 -10.61 -14.29
C ALA A 20 33.09 -10.78 -15.51
N THR A 21 32.80 -11.79 -16.33
CA THR A 21 33.56 -12.08 -17.55
C THR A 21 32.74 -11.63 -18.75
N VAL A 22 33.33 -10.81 -19.63
CA VAL A 22 32.67 -10.35 -20.86
C VAL A 22 32.45 -11.55 -21.79
N THR A 23 31.22 -11.73 -22.24
CA THR A 23 30.83 -12.78 -23.21
C THR A 23 30.64 -12.20 -24.61
N GLY A 24 30.31 -10.91 -24.72
CA GLY A 24 30.19 -10.21 -26.00
C GLY A 24 29.94 -8.72 -25.85
N THR A 25 30.15 -7.97 -26.94
CA THR A 25 29.85 -6.54 -27.05
C THR A 25 29.02 -6.27 -28.29
N GLU A 26 28.07 -5.35 -28.19
CA GLU A 26 27.13 -4.99 -29.26
C GLU A 26 26.99 -3.46 -29.31
N LEU A 27 27.31 -2.85 -30.45
CA LEU A 27 27.19 -1.41 -30.65
C LEU A 27 25.75 -1.08 -31.05
N LEU A 28 24.99 -0.47 -30.15
CA LEU A 28 23.58 -0.10 -30.39
C LEU A 28 23.48 1.23 -31.16
N THR A 29 24.32 2.20 -30.80
CA THR A 29 24.52 3.46 -31.55
C THR A 29 26.00 3.83 -31.50
N PRO A 30 26.50 4.79 -32.31
CA PRO A 30 27.91 5.18 -32.30
C PRO A 30 28.48 5.54 -30.92
N ASN A 31 27.63 6.04 -30.02
CA ASN A 31 28.00 6.45 -28.66
C ASN A 31 27.35 5.59 -27.55
N PHE A 32 26.75 4.44 -27.90
CA PHE A 32 26.03 3.58 -26.94
C PHE A 32 26.35 2.10 -27.18
N LEU A 33 27.04 1.47 -26.22
CA LEU A 33 27.55 0.11 -26.31
C LEU A 33 26.91 -0.80 -25.26
N ARG A 34 26.36 -1.94 -25.68
CA ARG A 34 25.95 -3.02 -24.78
C ARG A 34 27.10 -3.99 -24.55
N ILE A 35 27.38 -4.32 -23.29
CA ILE A 35 28.37 -5.32 -22.89
C ILE A 35 27.61 -6.44 -22.18
N ARG A 36 27.71 -7.67 -22.71
CA ARG A 36 27.17 -8.87 -22.06
C ARG A 36 28.26 -9.52 -21.22
N LEU A 37 27.92 -9.88 -20.00
CA LEU A 37 28.81 -10.47 -19.02
C LEU A 37 28.15 -11.69 -18.37
N THR A 38 28.97 -12.57 -17.82
CA THR A 38 28.52 -13.68 -16.99
C THR A 38 29.25 -13.67 -15.65
N SER A 39 28.52 -13.93 -14.57
CA SER A 39 29.10 -14.15 -13.25
C SER A 39 28.30 -15.18 -12.46
N PRO A 40 28.91 -16.31 -12.05
CA PRO A 40 28.21 -17.39 -11.36
C PRO A 40 27.77 -17.04 -9.93
N THR A 41 28.14 -15.86 -9.43
CA THR A 41 27.93 -15.50 -8.02
C THR A 41 27.20 -14.18 -7.81
N VAL A 42 27.03 -13.36 -8.84
CA VAL A 42 26.51 -11.99 -8.67
C VAL A 42 25.06 -11.98 -8.17
N PHE A 43 24.23 -12.90 -8.65
CA PHE A 43 22.81 -13.01 -8.26
C PHE A 43 22.59 -13.72 -6.92
N ASN A 44 23.65 -14.20 -6.26
CA ASN A 44 23.54 -14.61 -4.85
C ASN A 44 23.34 -13.40 -3.93
N ASP A 45 23.84 -12.23 -4.35
CA ASP A 45 23.86 -10.99 -3.57
C ASP A 45 23.04 -9.86 -4.25
N LEU A 46 22.44 -10.11 -5.42
CA LEU A 46 21.59 -9.17 -6.18
C LEU A 46 20.29 -9.84 -6.64
N ASP A 47 19.17 -9.19 -6.37
CA ASP A 47 17.90 -9.55 -7.02
C ASP A 47 17.76 -8.79 -8.35
N ALA A 48 17.43 -9.50 -9.43
CA ALA A 48 17.41 -8.97 -10.81
C ALA A 48 16.14 -8.17 -11.11
N GLN A 49 15.86 -7.19 -10.26
CA GLN A 49 14.69 -6.33 -10.36
C GLN A 49 14.89 -5.23 -11.41
N PRO A 50 13.80 -4.62 -11.92
CA PRO A 50 13.89 -3.40 -12.71
C PRO A 50 14.77 -2.36 -12.01
N THR A 51 15.60 -1.62 -12.75
CA THR A 51 16.57 -0.62 -12.23
C THR A 51 17.70 -1.16 -11.34
N ALA A 52 17.81 -2.48 -11.12
CA ALA A 52 18.94 -3.06 -10.42
C ALA A 52 20.26 -2.66 -11.10
N TRP A 53 21.26 -2.28 -10.31
CA TRP A 53 22.53 -1.82 -10.82
C TRP A 53 23.70 -2.50 -10.12
N LEU A 54 24.81 -2.60 -10.85
CA LEU A 54 26.08 -3.07 -10.34
C LEU A 54 27.08 -1.92 -10.36
N ARG A 55 27.93 -1.86 -9.33
CA ARG A 55 29.12 -1.01 -9.39
C ARG A 55 30.23 -1.81 -10.08
N PHE A 56 31.04 -1.14 -10.88
CA PHE A 56 32.15 -1.69 -11.67
C PHE A 56 33.43 -0.93 -11.34
N TRP A 57 34.56 -1.64 -11.35
CA TRP A 57 35.88 -1.11 -11.05
C TRP A 57 36.75 -1.18 -12.30
N PHE A 58 36.88 -0.05 -12.98
CA PHE A 58 37.64 0.09 -14.22
C PHE A 58 39.11 0.38 -13.92
N PRO A 59 40.06 -0.25 -14.63
CA PRO A 59 41.48 0.05 -14.47
C PRO A 59 41.80 1.46 -14.98
N ASP A 60 42.90 2.02 -14.47
CA ASP A 60 43.44 3.28 -14.97
C ASP A 60 43.97 3.11 -16.41
N PRO A 61 43.49 3.90 -17.39
CA PRO A 61 44.03 3.88 -18.75
C PRO A 61 45.51 4.22 -18.83
N ASP A 62 46.07 4.96 -17.87
CA ASP A 62 47.50 5.31 -17.82
C ASP A 62 48.37 4.20 -17.19
N GLY A 63 47.77 3.06 -16.85
CA GLY A 63 48.48 1.87 -16.37
C GLY A 63 48.90 1.91 -14.89
N SER A 64 48.31 2.81 -14.09
CA SER A 64 48.51 2.81 -12.64
C SER A 64 47.71 1.69 -11.94
N ASP A 65 48.07 1.36 -10.70
CA ASP A 65 47.31 0.43 -9.84
C ASP A 65 45.96 1.03 -9.35
N THR A 66 45.55 2.19 -9.89
CA THR A 66 44.32 2.88 -9.50
C THR A 66 43.12 2.29 -10.23
N GLU A 67 42.03 2.09 -9.50
CA GLU A 67 40.75 1.64 -10.06
C GLU A 67 39.71 2.77 -9.94
N PHE A 68 38.95 3.00 -11.00
CA PHE A 68 37.87 3.97 -11.08
C PHE A 68 36.52 3.28 -10.99
N GLN A 69 35.69 3.69 -10.03
CA GLN A 69 34.37 3.09 -9.86
C GLN A 69 33.28 3.79 -10.67
N ARG A 70 32.33 3.03 -11.23
CA ARG A 70 31.09 3.55 -11.82
C ARG A 70 29.95 2.54 -11.69
N ALA A 71 28.73 3.01 -11.51
CA ALA A 71 27.55 2.14 -11.46
C ALA A 71 26.85 2.09 -12.82
N TYR A 72 26.35 0.92 -13.18
CA TYR A 72 25.54 0.70 -14.37
C TYR A 72 24.31 -0.13 -14.02
N THR A 73 23.16 0.33 -14.50
CA THR A 73 21.90 -0.43 -14.45
C THR A 73 21.99 -1.61 -15.40
N LEU A 74 21.46 -2.76 -14.95
CA LEU A 74 21.35 -3.95 -15.79
C LEU A 74 20.31 -3.72 -16.89
N SER A 75 20.68 -4.00 -18.14
CA SER A 75 19.78 -3.95 -19.31
C SER A 75 19.18 -5.30 -19.66
N GLU A 76 19.91 -6.38 -19.34
CA GLU A 76 19.46 -7.78 -19.44
C GLU A 76 19.93 -8.51 -18.18
N ALA A 77 19.16 -9.48 -17.68
CA ALA A 77 19.56 -10.33 -16.55
C ALA A 77 18.87 -11.69 -16.62
N ASP A 78 19.66 -12.75 -16.46
CA ASP A 78 19.22 -14.13 -16.28
C ASP A 78 19.88 -14.71 -15.01
N PRO A 79 19.16 -14.71 -13.87
CA PRO A 79 19.68 -15.21 -12.61
C PRO A 79 20.05 -16.69 -12.61
N GLU A 80 19.45 -17.52 -13.48
CA GLU A 80 19.70 -18.96 -13.50
C GLU A 80 21.05 -19.31 -14.13
N SER A 81 21.39 -18.62 -15.22
CA SER A 81 22.68 -18.80 -15.90
C SER A 81 23.80 -17.95 -15.31
N GLY A 82 23.46 -16.85 -14.63
CA GLY A 82 24.43 -15.85 -14.17
C GLY A 82 24.76 -14.81 -15.23
N ASP A 83 24.05 -14.80 -16.35
CA ASP A 83 24.28 -13.88 -17.47
C ASP A 83 23.54 -12.56 -17.26
N PHE A 84 24.17 -11.46 -17.66
CA PHE A 84 23.59 -10.12 -17.59
C PHE A 84 24.23 -9.17 -18.61
N ALA A 85 23.58 -8.04 -18.87
CA ALA A 85 24.13 -7.00 -19.73
C ALA A 85 24.08 -5.64 -19.06
N ILE A 86 25.00 -4.76 -19.45
CA ILE A 86 24.97 -3.33 -19.13
C ILE A 86 25.09 -2.52 -20.41
N ASP A 87 24.45 -1.35 -20.43
CA ASP A 87 24.57 -0.40 -21.54
C ASP A 87 25.40 0.81 -21.10
N VAL A 88 26.45 1.10 -21.87
CA VAL A 88 27.46 2.10 -21.57
C VAL A 88 27.37 3.24 -22.58
N VAL A 89 27.07 4.45 -22.09
CA VAL A 89 27.24 5.68 -22.87
C VAL A 89 28.73 6.01 -22.98
N LEU A 90 29.20 6.19 -24.21
CA LEU A 90 30.58 6.53 -24.54
C LEU A 90 30.74 8.05 -24.55
N HIS A 91 31.13 8.61 -23.40
CA HIS A 91 31.27 10.06 -23.21
C HIS A 91 32.51 10.63 -23.93
N ASP A 92 32.45 11.93 -24.25
CA ASP A 92 33.56 12.76 -24.73
C ASP A 92 33.68 14.03 -23.84
N PRO A 93 34.82 14.28 -23.17
CA PRO A 93 36.05 13.48 -23.14
C PRO A 93 35.83 12.09 -22.54
N ALA A 94 36.48 11.07 -23.11
CA ALA A 94 36.36 9.69 -22.65
C ALA A 94 37.16 9.46 -21.35
N GLY A 95 36.49 9.02 -20.28
CA GLY A 95 37.18 8.55 -19.07
C GLY A 95 37.43 7.05 -19.05
N PRO A 96 37.97 6.53 -17.92
CA PRO A 96 38.41 5.13 -17.77
C PRO A 96 37.35 4.10 -18.16
N ALA A 97 36.09 4.32 -17.78
CA ALA A 97 35.01 3.40 -18.10
C ALA A 97 34.66 3.39 -19.60
N SER A 98 34.65 4.55 -20.26
CA SER A 98 34.39 4.64 -21.70
C SER A 98 35.57 4.14 -22.53
N LEU A 99 36.81 4.36 -22.07
CA LEU A 99 38.01 3.80 -22.70
C LEU A 99 38.04 2.27 -22.60
N TRP A 100 37.79 1.73 -21.41
CA TRP A 100 37.71 0.28 -21.21
C TRP A 100 36.59 -0.35 -22.03
N ALA A 101 35.40 0.26 -22.05
CA ALA A 101 34.26 -0.23 -22.82
C ALA A 101 34.56 -0.29 -24.33
N ARG A 102 35.28 0.70 -24.89
CA ARG A 102 35.69 0.71 -26.30
C ARG A 102 36.64 -0.42 -26.68
N SER A 103 37.40 -0.96 -25.73
CA SER A 103 38.36 -2.04 -25.96
C SER A 103 37.92 -3.42 -25.42
N ALA A 104 36.79 -3.50 -24.72
CA ALA A 104 36.33 -4.73 -24.07
C ALA A 104 35.99 -5.82 -25.10
N GLY A 105 36.56 -7.01 -24.90
CA GLY A 105 36.33 -8.19 -25.74
C GLY A 105 35.95 -9.44 -24.92
N PRO A 106 35.44 -10.50 -25.59
CA PRO A 106 35.12 -11.76 -24.92
C PRO A 106 36.30 -12.34 -24.14
N GLY A 107 36.09 -12.68 -22.87
CA GLY A 107 37.12 -13.19 -21.96
C GLY A 107 37.73 -12.15 -21.02
N ASP A 108 37.53 -10.84 -21.28
CA ASP A 108 37.95 -9.80 -20.36
C ASP A 108 37.19 -9.88 -19.03
N GLN A 109 37.89 -9.61 -17.93
CA GLN A 109 37.32 -9.70 -16.58
C GLN A 109 37.29 -8.32 -15.91
N ILE A 110 36.20 -8.05 -15.20
CA ILE A 110 36.05 -6.83 -14.40
C ILE A 110 35.44 -7.17 -13.04
N ALA A 111 35.90 -6.48 -12.01
CA ALA A 111 35.35 -6.62 -10.67
C ALA A 111 34.06 -5.80 -10.55
N VAL A 112 33.02 -6.42 -9.98
CA VAL A 112 31.69 -5.82 -9.78
C VAL A 112 31.18 -6.05 -8.36
N MET A 113 30.29 -5.16 -7.89
CA MET A 113 29.70 -5.24 -6.56
C MET A 113 28.21 -4.87 -6.60
N ALA A 114 27.37 -5.69 -5.98
CA ALA A 114 25.91 -5.52 -5.94
C ALA A 114 25.41 -4.67 -4.76
N MET A 115 26.24 -4.46 -3.73
CA MET A 115 25.77 -3.85 -2.48
C MET A 115 25.28 -2.41 -2.66
N GLY A 116 24.05 -2.16 -2.19
CA GLY A 116 23.39 -0.86 -2.27
C GLY A 116 22.51 -0.68 -3.51
N SER A 117 22.44 -1.67 -4.39
CA SER A 117 21.47 -1.72 -5.48
C SER A 117 20.04 -1.65 -4.92
N VAL A 118 19.21 -0.80 -5.52
CA VAL A 118 17.80 -0.65 -5.17
C VAL A 118 17.00 -0.91 -6.45
N GLY A 119 16.19 -1.97 -6.44
CA GLY A 119 15.28 -2.26 -7.53
C GLY A 119 14.00 -1.43 -7.44
N PHE A 120 13.40 -1.20 -8.59
CA PHE A 120 12.08 -0.61 -8.73
C PHE A 120 11.00 -1.68 -8.60
N HIS A 121 9.93 -1.31 -7.90
CA HIS A 121 8.76 -2.15 -7.68
C HIS A 121 7.49 -1.35 -7.93
N VAL A 122 6.55 -1.96 -8.63
CA VAL A 122 5.19 -1.45 -8.74
C VAL A 122 4.48 -1.66 -7.40
N THR A 123 3.90 -0.59 -6.86
CA THR A 123 3.13 -0.62 -5.61
C THR A 123 1.77 -1.29 -5.80
N GLU A 124 1.22 -1.92 -4.75
CA GLU A 124 -0.11 -2.57 -4.83
C GLU A 124 -1.26 -1.57 -5.06
N GLU A 125 -1.15 -0.37 -4.48
CA GLU A 125 -1.89 0.80 -4.94
C GLU A 125 -1.01 1.55 -5.94
N PRO A 126 -1.12 1.30 -7.25
CA PRO A 126 -0.31 1.98 -8.23
C PRO A 126 -0.59 3.49 -8.20
N PRO A 127 0.42 4.33 -8.49
CA PRO A 127 0.21 5.76 -8.68
C PRO A 127 -0.74 6.01 -9.85
N ALA A 128 -1.25 7.25 -9.94
CA ALA A 128 -2.07 7.69 -11.07
C ALA A 128 -1.34 7.58 -12.42
N GLY A 129 0.00 7.58 -12.38
CA GLY A 129 0.88 7.35 -13.51
C GLY A 129 2.35 7.40 -13.10
N TYR A 130 3.23 7.04 -14.04
CA TYR A 130 4.68 7.12 -13.86
C TYR A 130 5.28 8.23 -14.73
N LEU A 131 6.00 9.16 -14.10
CA LEU A 131 6.79 10.18 -14.77
C LEU A 131 8.25 9.72 -14.80
N LEU A 132 8.73 9.29 -15.96
CA LEU A 132 10.11 8.86 -16.17
C LEU A 132 10.87 10.00 -16.83
N VAL A 133 11.95 10.46 -16.21
CA VAL A 133 12.73 11.59 -16.72
C VAL A 133 14.20 11.23 -16.70
N GLY A 134 14.86 11.35 -17.84
CA GLY A 134 16.24 10.91 -17.94
C GLY A 134 16.92 11.30 -19.24
N ASP A 135 17.99 10.56 -19.54
CA ASP A 135 18.82 10.69 -20.74
C ASP A 135 19.32 9.30 -21.19
N ALA A 136 20.19 9.26 -22.20
CA ALA A 136 20.76 8.03 -22.75
C ALA A 136 21.30 7.06 -21.67
N ALA A 137 21.94 7.56 -20.61
CA ALA A 137 22.54 6.73 -19.55
C ALA A 137 21.50 6.05 -18.66
N SER A 138 20.30 6.61 -18.57
CA SER A 138 19.20 6.08 -17.76
C SER A 138 18.27 5.15 -18.51
N THR A 139 18.44 5.02 -19.83
CA THR A 139 17.57 4.21 -20.69
C THR A 139 17.38 2.77 -20.20
N PRO A 140 18.41 2.05 -19.70
CA PRO A 140 18.20 0.72 -19.14
C PRO A 140 17.24 0.69 -17.95
N ALA A 141 17.35 1.68 -17.04
CA ALA A 141 16.44 1.82 -15.91
C ALA A 141 15.01 2.14 -16.38
N ILE A 142 14.88 3.07 -17.32
CA ILE A 142 13.60 3.48 -17.91
C ILE A 142 12.91 2.30 -18.60
N ASN A 143 13.64 1.54 -19.43
CA ASN A 143 13.10 0.35 -20.09
C ASN A 143 12.70 -0.74 -19.09
N GLY A 144 13.49 -0.95 -18.04
CA GLY A 144 13.13 -1.85 -16.95
C GLY A 144 11.83 -1.43 -16.25
N ILE A 145 11.64 -0.13 -15.99
CA ILE A 145 10.39 0.38 -15.40
C ILE A 145 9.22 0.20 -16.37
N ILE A 146 9.37 0.60 -17.63
CA ILE A 146 8.32 0.47 -18.66
C ILE A 146 7.85 -0.98 -18.79
N GLY A 147 8.77 -1.94 -18.78
CA GLY A 147 8.44 -3.37 -18.84
C GLY A 147 7.78 -3.93 -17.57
N ALA A 148 7.97 -3.27 -16.42
CA ALA A 148 7.41 -3.69 -15.14
C ALA A 148 6.04 -3.08 -14.84
N VAL A 149 5.75 -1.89 -15.38
CA VAL A 149 4.49 -1.17 -15.15
C VAL A 149 3.32 -1.90 -15.85
N PRO A 150 2.20 -2.15 -15.15
CA PRO A 150 0.98 -2.71 -15.74
C PRO A 150 0.47 -1.89 -16.93
N SER A 151 0.01 -2.60 -17.98
CA SER A 151 -0.40 -2.04 -19.28
C SER A 151 -1.51 -0.98 -19.20
N ASP A 152 -2.27 -0.95 -18.11
CA ASP A 152 -3.38 -0.03 -17.88
C ASP A 152 -2.96 1.31 -17.24
N ILE A 153 -1.72 1.45 -16.78
CA ILE A 153 -1.23 2.65 -16.09
C ILE A 153 -0.49 3.56 -17.09
N PRO A 154 -0.78 4.87 -17.14
CA PRO A 154 -0.08 5.78 -18.04
C PRO A 154 1.37 6.01 -17.63
N ILE A 155 2.26 6.12 -18.63
CA ILE A 155 3.67 6.45 -18.45
C ILE A 155 3.99 7.67 -19.32
N GLU A 156 4.50 8.73 -18.69
CA GLU A 156 5.06 9.90 -19.38
C GLU A 156 6.58 9.85 -19.27
N CYS A 157 7.26 9.75 -20.40
CA CYS A 157 8.72 9.59 -20.46
C CYS A 157 9.35 10.80 -21.15
N TYR A 158 10.18 11.57 -20.45
CA TYR A 158 10.94 12.70 -20.98
C TYR A 158 12.42 12.34 -21.04
N LEU A 159 12.98 12.32 -22.26
CA LEU A 159 14.37 11.96 -22.50
C LEU A 159 15.13 13.15 -23.09
N GLU A 160 16.10 13.67 -22.35
CA GLU A 160 17.04 14.67 -22.87
C GLU A 160 17.98 14.02 -23.89
N THR A 161 18.15 14.65 -25.05
CA THR A 161 19.06 14.19 -26.10
C THR A 161 20.32 15.08 -26.09
N HIS A 162 21.48 14.45 -25.85
CA HIS A 162 22.80 15.11 -25.87
C HIS A 162 23.48 14.97 -27.23
N HIS A 163 23.15 13.92 -27.99
CA HIS A 163 23.62 13.67 -29.34
C HIS A 163 22.46 13.26 -30.26
N ASP A 164 22.58 13.53 -31.57
CA ASP A 164 21.54 13.16 -32.55
C ASP A 164 21.28 11.64 -32.58
N ASP A 165 22.33 10.85 -32.33
CA ASP A 165 22.27 9.38 -32.28
C ASP A 165 21.47 8.84 -31.07
N ASP A 166 21.19 9.65 -30.05
CA ASP A 166 20.39 9.23 -28.89
C ASP A 166 18.94 8.88 -29.27
N LEU A 167 18.49 9.38 -30.43
CA LEU A 167 17.20 9.07 -31.03
C LEU A 167 17.11 7.61 -31.49
N LEU A 168 18.25 6.96 -31.76
CA LEU A 168 18.32 5.57 -32.21
C LEU A 168 18.29 4.57 -31.05
N ILE A 169 18.42 5.02 -29.80
CA ILE A 169 18.40 4.14 -28.63
C ILE A 169 16.98 3.58 -28.44
N PRO A 170 16.82 2.24 -28.41
CA PRO A 170 15.51 1.60 -28.33
C PRO A 170 14.85 1.83 -26.97
N ILE A 171 13.55 2.12 -27.01
CA ILE A 171 12.68 2.27 -25.84
C ILE A 171 11.69 1.10 -25.82
N ALA A 172 11.46 0.54 -24.63
CA ALA A 172 10.49 -0.53 -24.45
C ALA A 172 9.07 -0.09 -24.85
N GLU A 173 8.28 -1.02 -25.41
CA GLU A 173 6.91 -0.75 -25.80
C GLU A 173 5.96 -0.88 -24.61
N HIS A 174 5.00 0.04 -24.50
CA HIS A 174 3.93 -0.05 -23.51
C HIS A 174 2.67 0.66 -24.04
N PRO A 175 1.46 0.09 -23.89
CA PRO A 175 0.25 0.59 -24.57
C PRO A 175 -0.13 2.04 -24.22
N ARG A 176 0.22 2.49 -23.01
CA ARG A 176 -0.07 3.85 -22.50
C ARG A 176 1.19 4.70 -22.28
N LEU A 177 2.27 4.40 -23.00
CA LEU A 177 3.51 5.17 -22.96
C LEU A 177 3.44 6.38 -23.92
N ARG A 178 3.82 7.55 -23.43
CA ARG A 178 4.12 8.73 -24.23
C ARG A 178 5.57 9.12 -24.03
N VAL A 179 6.33 9.22 -25.12
CA VAL A 179 7.75 9.57 -25.09
C VAL A 179 7.95 10.96 -25.69
N HIS A 180 8.58 11.83 -24.91
CA HIS A 180 8.95 13.18 -25.28
C HIS A 180 10.47 13.25 -25.39
N ARG A 181 11.00 13.52 -26.58
CA ARG A 181 12.43 13.74 -26.80
C ARG A 181 12.73 15.23 -26.68
N VAL A 182 13.65 15.60 -25.80
CA VAL A 182 13.95 16.99 -25.44
C VAL A 182 15.37 17.34 -25.88
N PRO A 183 15.55 18.12 -26.97
CA PRO A 183 16.86 18.62 -27.36
C PRO A 183 17.47 19.47 -26.24
N ARG A 184 18.72 19.17 -25.88
CA ARG A 184 19.43 19.94 -24.87
C ARG A 184 19.93 21.27 -25.45
N ALA A 185 19.44 22.39 -24.93
CA ALA A 185 20.03 23.71 -25.13
C ALA A 185 20.91 24.11 -23.93
N ASP A 186 20.41 23.90 -22.72
CA ASP A 186 21.08 24.12 -21.44
C ASP A 186 20.57 23.14 -20.35
N THR A 187 21.03 23.29 -19.10
CA THR A 187 20.62 22.47 -17.95
C THR A 187 19.16 22.68 -17.50
N THR A 188 18.43 23.61 -18.10
CA THR A 188 17.01 23.88 -17.80
C THR A 188 16.06 23.27 -18.83
N SER A 189 16.57 22.80 -19.97
CA SER A 189 15.78 22.24 -21.08
C SER A 189 14.80 21.16 -20.62
N LEU A 190 15.31 20.12 -19.94
CA LEU A 190 14.51 19.02 -19.42
C LEU A 190 13.47 19.49 -18.40
N ALA A 191 13.88 20.38 -17.48
CA ALA A 191 12.98 20.94 -16.48
C ALA A 191 11.84 21.71 -17.11
N THR A 192 12.12 22.53 -18.14
CA THR A 192 11.15 23.35 -18.86
C THR A 192 10.19 22.53 -19.72
N ALA A 193 10.68 21.43 -20.31
CA ALA A 193 9.91 20.56 -21.17
C ALA A 193 8.80 19.78 -20.44
N VAL A 194 8.96 19.46 -19.16
CA VAL A 194 7.91 18.78 -18.39
C VAL A 194 6.67 19.67 -18.32
N GLU A 195 5.55 19.16 -18.83
CA GLU A 195 4.27 19.86 -18.90
C GLU A 195 3.76 20.32 -17.53
N SER A 196 3.29 21.58 -17.46
CA SER A 196 2.56 22.10 -16.30
C SER A 196 1.12 21.59 -16.33
N ARG A 197 0.89 20.44 -15.68
CA ARG A 197 -0.44 19.84 -15.50
C ARG A 197 -0.58 19.26 -14.09
N ASP A 198 -1.76 18.73 -13.76
CA ASP A 198 -1.94 18.01 -12.50
C ASP A 198 -1.15 16.69 -12.50
N TRP A 199 -0.15 16.63 -11.60
CA TRP A 199 0.69 15.47 -11.33
C TRP A 199 0.32 14.75 -10.02
N SER A 200 -0.84 15.07 -9.44
CA SER A 200 -1.33 14.45 -8.19
C SER A 200 -1.23 12.93 -8.22
N ASN A 201 -0.55 12.36 -7.22
CA ASN A 201 -0.36 10.91 -7.05
C ASN A 201 0.42 10.21 -8.18
N TRP A 202 1.23 10.92 -8.95
CA TRP A 202 2.19 10.31 -9.88
C TRP A 202 3.48 9.92 -9.16
N TYR A 203 4.16 8.87 -9.64
CA TYR A 203 5.51 8.55 -9.17
C TYR A 203 6.55 9.06 -10.17
N ALA A 204 7.56 9.79 -9.69
CA ALA A 204 8.64 10.30 -10.54
C ALA A 204 9.91 9.45 -10.40
N TRP A 205 10.42 8.92 -11.51
CA TRP A 205 11.76 8.37 -11.60
C TRP A 205 12.64 9.32 -12.40
N VAL A 206 13.62 9.93 -11.73
CA VAL A 206 14.54 10.89 -12.34
C VAL A 206 15.95 10.35 -12.28
N GLY A 207 16.48 9.97 -13.44
CA GLY A 207 17.86 9.57 -13.65
C GLY A 207 18.46 10.36 -14.80
N CYS A 208 18.96 11.56 -14.55
CA CYS A 208 19.60 12.38 -15.59
C CYS A 208 20.98 12.86 -15.12
N GLU A 209 21.64 13.59 -15.99
CA GLU A 209 22.85 14.32 -15.66
C GLU A 209 22.65 15.32 -14.49
N THR A 210 23.73 15.62 -13.78
CA THR A 210 23.72 16.35 -12.50
C THR A 210 23.14 17.78 -12.59
N GLY A 211 23.42 18.52 -13.67
CA GLY A 211 22.91 19.87 -13.91
C GLY A 211 21.40 19.90 -14.13
N SER A 212 20.89 19.13 -15.09
CA SER A 212 19.46 18.96 -15.38
C SER A 212 18.68 18.47 -14.16
N LEU A 213 19.27 17.55 -13.36
CA LEU A 213 18.66 17.04 -12.14
C LEU A 213 18.39 18.14 -11.10
N LYS A 214 19.29 19.12 -10.95
CA LYS A 214 19.14 20.22 -9.98
C LYS A 214 17.89 21.04 -10.30
N HIS A 215 17.72 21.45 -11.55
CA HIS A 215 16.59 22.25 -11.99
C HIS A 215 15.29 21.46 -11.97
N LEU A 216 15.30 20.21 -12.43
CA LEU A 216 14.12 19.37 -12.44
C LEU A 216 13.62 19.09 -11.02
N ARG A 217 14.51 18.77 -10.07
CA ARG A 217 14.13 18.53 -8.68
C ARG A 217 13.47 19.75 -8.04
N ASN A 218 13.97 20.95 -8.35
CA ASN A 218 13.39 22.20 -7.87
C ASN A 218 11.99 22.41 -8.46
N ARG A 219 11.80 22.14 -9.76
CA ARG A 219 10.49 22.26 -10.41
C ARG A 219 9.48 21.24 -9.88
N LEU A 220 9.85 19.96 -9.85
CA LEU A 220 8.98 18.89 -9.37
C LEU A 220 8.53 19.11 -7.92
N ARG A 221 9.44 19.53 -7.03
CA ARG A 221 9.11 19.76 -5.60
C ARG A 221 8.47 21.12 -5.33
N GLY A 222 8.96 22.17 -5.97
CA GLY A 222 8.55 23.55 -5.71
C GLY A 222 7.25 23.93 -6.42
N GLU A 223 7.16 23.66 -7.73
CA GLU A 223 6.01 23.99 -8.56
C GLU A 223 4.93 22.91 -8.46
N PHE A 224 5.27 21.64 -8.73
CA PHE A 224 4.27 20.55 -8.80
C PHE A 224 3.97 19.88 -7.45
N GLY A 225 4.83 20.09 -6.43
CA GLY A 225 4.62 19.59 -5.07
C GLY A 225 4.98 18.13 -4.81
N PHE A 226 5.77 17.47 -5.67
CA PHE A 226 6.16 16.05 -5.51
C PHE A 226 6.75 15.76 -4.10
N PRO A 227 6.14 14.85 -3.31
CA PRO A 227 6.70 14.36 -2.06
C PRO A 227 8.02 13.62 -2.29
N LYS A 228 8.94 13.71 -1.34
CA LYS A 228 10.23 13.00 -1.42
C LYS A 228 10.06 11.47 -1.51
N SER A 229 8.98 10.93 -0.94
CA SER A 229 8.69 9.50 -0.98
C SER A 229 8.17 9.01 -2.34
N GLU A 230 7.62 9.91 -3.16
CA GLU A 230 7.02 9.59 -4.48
C GLU A 230 7.96 10.01 -5.63
N MET A 231 9.24 10.22 -5.32
CA MET A 231 10.24 10.65 -6.28
C MET A 231 11.58 9.96 -6.01
N HIS A 232 12.03 9.15 -6.96
CA HIS A 232 13.43 8.77 -7.05
C HIS A 232 14.18 9.82 -7.87
N ALA A 233 15.27 10.37 -7.31
CA ALA A 233 16.06 11.39 -7.97
C ALA A 233 17.55 11.13 -7.74
N GLN A 234 18.25 10.67 -8.78
CA GLN A 234 19.66 10.32 -8.72
C GLN A 234 20.41 10.86 -9.95
N ALA A 235 21.61 11.39 -9.72
CA ALA A 235 22.48 11.79 -10.82
C ALA A 235 23.19 10.56 -11.38
N TYR A 236 23.09 10.35 -12.69
CA TYR A 236 23.72 9.22 -13.37
C TYR A 236 25.14 9.57 -13.85
N TRP A 237 25.35 10.85 -14.21
CA TRP A 237 26.63 11.36 -14.70
C TRP A 237 26.71 12.89 -14.67
N ILE A 238 27.86 13.44 -15.09
CA ILE A 238 28.12 14.88 -15.20
C ILE A 238 28.52 15.19 -16.65
N PHE A 239 27.80 16.08 -17.31
CA PHE A 239 28.09 16.48 -18.68
C PHE A 239 29.45 17.18 -18.80
N GLY A 240 30.24 16.83 -19.83
CA GLY A 240 31.56 17.44 -20.08
C GLY A 240 32.70 16.97 -19.18
N CYS A 241 32.50 15.91 -18.38
CA CYS A 241 33.53 15.31 -17.53
C CYS A 241 33.79 13.85 -17.91
N GLY A 242 35.07 13.47 -18.07
CA GLY A 242 35.45 12.07 -18.34
C GLY A 242 35.06 11.09 -17.21
N MET A 243 34.87 11.61 -15.99
CA MET A 243 34.37 10.93 -14.79
C MET A 243 35.27 9.82 -14.21
N GLY A 244 35.50 9.90 -12.89
CA GLY A 244 36.16 8.89 -12.07
C GLY A 244 36.29 9.38 -10.62
N SER A 245 35.59 8.76 -9.66
CA SER A 245 35.72 9.12 -8.23
C SER A 245 36.86 8.32 -7.59
N TRP A 246 37.87 9.01 -7.06
CA TRP A 246 38.94 8.44 -6.24
C TRP A 246 38.41 7.90 -4.88
N ARG A 247 39.19 7.07 -4.19
CA ARG A 247 38.93 6.68 -2.78
C ARG A 247 39.64 7.63 -1.78
N VAL A 248 38.85 8.56 -1.18
CA VAL A 248 39.01 9.32 0.11
C VAL A 248 39.93 10.57 0.11
N PRO A 249 39.70 11.65 0.91
CA PRO A 249 38.52 12.09 1.69
C PRO A 249 37.81 13.33 1.10
N GLU A 250 36.59 13.59 1.56
CA GLU A 250 35.75 14.75 1.21
C GLU A 250 36.48 16.09 1.35
N SER A 251 36.56 16.83 0.24
CA SER A 251 36.72 18.28 0.28
C SER A 251 35.38 18.92 0.62
N THR A 252 35.41 19.77 1.62
CA THR A 252 34.32 20.64 2.04
C THR A 252 34.17 21.75 1.01
N ASP A 253 33.28 21.57 0.04
CA ASP A 253 32.76 22.70 -0.73
C ASP A 253 31.45 23.16 -0.09
N GLU A 254 31.48 24.41 0.36
CA GLU A 254 30.37 25.12 0.97
C GLU A 254 29.15 25.19 0.03
N PRO A 255 27.92 25.16 0.56
CA PRO A 255 26.73 25.31 -0.26
C PRO A 255 26.63 26.76 -0.80
N GLU A 256 26.86 26.91 -2.10
CA GLU A 256 26.61 28.15 -2.82
C GLU A 256 25.10 28.50 -2.76
N GLN A 257 24.76 29.53 -1.98
CA GLN A 257 23.41 30.07 -1.89
C GLN A 257 23.02 30.71 -3.22
N THR A 258 22.00 30.16 -3.89
CA THR A 258 21.36 30.78 -5.06
C THR A 258 19.92 31.16 -4.71
N PRO A 259 19.42 32.32 -5.19
CA PRO A 259 18.36 33.08 -4.55
C PRO A 259 16.99 32.43 -4.72
N GLU A 260 16.18 32.61 -3.69
CA GLU A 260 14.79 32.16 -3.58
C GLU A 260 13.93 32.95 -4.59
N VAL A 261 13.67 32.34 -5.75
CA VAL A 261 12.63 32.81 -6.67
C VAL A 261 11.30 32.33 -6.14
N VAL A 262 10.58 33.22 -5.47
CA VAL A 262 9.19 33.02 -5.06
C VAL A 262 8.33 32.99 -6.33
N ALA A 263 8.06 31.78 -6.84
CA ALA A 263 7.05 31.56 -7.87
C ALA A 263 5.65 31.53 -7.23
N ALA A 264 4.69 32.19 -7.87
CA ALA A 264 3.29 32.24 -7.46
C ALA A 264 2.66 30.82 -7.42
N PRO A 265 1.65 30.57 -6.56
CA PRO A 265 1.09 29.24 -6.38
C PRO A 265 0.21 28.89 -7.60
N GLN A 266 0.70 28.00 -8.46
CA GLN A 266 -0.15 27.31 -9.44
C GLN A 266 0.10 25.80 -9.35
N ALA A 267 -1.02 25.07 -9.18
CA ALA A 267 -1.18 23.62 -9.19
C ALA A 267 -0.20 22.79 -8.34
N GLN A 268 -0.14 23.05 -7.03
CA GLN A 268 0.36 22.02 -6.12
C GLN A 268 -0.62 20.83 -6.17
N GLY A 269 -0.15 19.68 -6.65
CA GLY A 269 -0.95 18.46 -6.66
C GLY A 269 -1.37 18.05 -5.24
N SER A 270 -2.46 17.29 -5.14
CA SER A 270 -2.85 16.58 -3.93
C SER A 270 -2.15 15.22 -3.86
N TRP A 271 -1.61 14.86 -2.70
CA TRP A 271 -0.76 13.68 -2.57
C TRP A 271 -1.21 12.78 -1.43
N ARG A 272 -1.61 11.55 -1.75
CA ARG A 272 -1.86 10.48 -0.78
C ARG A 272 -0.67 10.25 0.17
N ALA A 273 0.55 10.54 -0.26
CA ALA A 273 1.75 10.46 0.57
C ALA A 273 1.76 11.45 1.74
N GLN A 274 1.05 12.57 1.62
CA GLN A 274 0.98 13.59 2.65
C GLN A 274 -0.14 13.35 3.66
N GLY A 275 -1.00 12.36 3.44
CA GLY A 275 -2.20 12.13 4.25
C GLY A 275 -1.91 11.97 5.76
N ALA A 276 -0.85 11.25 6.12
CA ALA A 276 -0.44 11.12 7.53
C ALA A 276 -0.13 12.47 8.19
N GLY A 277 0.55 13.37 7.45
CA GLY A 277 0.93 14.69 7.94
C GLY A 277 -0.25 15.64 8.13
N GLN A 278 -1.32 15.45 7.35
CA GLN A 278 -2.58 16.18 7.46
C GLN A 278 -3.39 15.67 8.66
N LEU A 279 -3.55 14.35 8.78
CA LEU A 279 -4.29 13.74 9.90
C LEU A 279 -3.65 14.05 11.26
N LEU A 280 -2.32 14.00 11.33
CA LEU A 280 -1.55 14.24 12.56
C LEU A 280 -1.30 15.74 12.83
N ALA A 281 -1.70 16.65 11.95
CA ALA A 281 -1.47 18.08 12.11
C ALA A 281 -1.97 18.64 13.47
N PRO A 282 -3.17 18.28 13.97
CA PRO A 282 -3.66 18.73 15.27
C PRO A 282 -2.83 18.20 16.45
N LEU A 283 -2.10 17.11 16.27
CA LEU A 283 -1.33 16.43 17.31
C LEU A 283 0.15 16.85 17.33
N ARG A 284 0.63 17.64 16.38
CA ARG A 284 2.05 18.05 16.31
C ARG A 284 2.55 18.70 17.60
N THR A 285 1.80 19.65 18.14
CA THR A 285 2.20 20.34 19.38
C THR A 285 2.20 19.40 20.60
N PRO A 286 1.14 18.61 20.87
CA PRO A 286 1.18 17.58 21.91
C PRO A 286 2.36 16.61 21.80
N LEU A 287 2.69 16.13 20.59
CA LEU A 287 3.79 15.20 20.36
C LEU A 287 5.17 15.84 20.62
N ILE A 288 5.36 17.11 20.24
CA ILE A 288 6.60 17.83 20.54
C ILE A 288 6.73 18.05 22.05
N VAL A 289 5.65 18.50 22.70
CA VAL A 289 5.62 18.73 24.15
C VAL A 289 5.88 17.44 24.91
N SER A 290 5.30 16.31 24.48
CA SER A 290 5.54 15.02 25.13
C SER A 290 6.99 14.57 24.99
N GLY A 291 7.63 14.80 23.84
CA GLY A 291 9.05 14.53 23.67
C GLY A 291 9.92 15.34 24.63
N VAL A 292 9.68 16.64 24.76
CA VAL A 292 10.42 17.50 25.71
C VAL A 292 10.18 17.09 27.16
N LEU A 293 8.92 16.87 27.55
CA LEU A 293 8.58 16.44 28.91
C LEU A 293 9.17 15.06 29.22
N GLN A 294 9.15 14.13 28.26
CA GLN A 294 9.75 12.81 28.44
C GLN A 294 11.25 12.92 28.68
N ALA A 295 11.97 13.79 27.94
CA ALA A 295 13.40 14.00 28.18
C ALA A 295 13.67 14.45 29.63
N LEU A 296 12.87 15.38 30.15
CA LEU A 296 12.96 15.85 31.54
C LEU A 296 12.62 14.75 32.56
N VAL A 297 11.55 14.00 32.30
CA VAL A 297 11.14 12.85 33.13
C VAL A 297 12.25 11.82 33.19
N THR A 298 12.85 11.47 32.05
CA THR A 298 13.96 10.53 31.96
C THR A 298 15.16 11.01 32.79
N LEU A 299 15.54 12.30 32.70
CA LEU A 299 16.62 12.85 33.52
C LEU A 299 16.29 12.82 35.01
N ALA A 300 15.05 13.15 35.40
CA ALA A 300 14.59 13.07 36.78
C ALA A 300 14.60 11.63 37.33
N GLN A 301 14.24 10.64 36.49
CA GLN A 301 14.30 9.22 36.85
C GLN A 301 15.73 8.67 36.95
N LEU A 302 16.70 9.30 36.28
CA LEU A 302 18.12 8.94 36.39
C LEU A 302 18.80 9.56 37.62
N ALA A 303 18.35 10.72 38.08
CA ALA A 303 18.96 11.44 39.20
C ALA A 303 19.10 10.60 40.50
N PRO A 304 18.12 9.77 40.92
CA PRO A 304 18.27 8.92 42.11
C PRO A 304 19.46 7.95 42.03
N TYR A 305 19.82 7.47 40.84
CA TYR A 305 20.97 6.57 40.67
C TYR A 305 22.29 7.31 40.83
N VAL A 306 22.37 8.56 40.36
CA VAL A 306 23.54 9.43 40.60
C VAL A 306 23.67 9.74 42.09
N LEU A 307 22.56 10.06 42.76
CA LEU A 307 22.54 10.30 44.19
C LEU A 307 22.88 9.04 45.01
N LEU A 308 22.52 7.85 44.53
CA LEU A 308 22.88 6.58 45.17
C LEU A 308 24.40 6.36 45.15
N VAL A 309 25.07 6.70 44.04
CA VAL A 309 26.54 6.68 43.97
C VAL A 309 27.13 7.68 44.97
N GLU A 310 26.62 8.91 44.99
CA GLU A 310 27.16 9.94 45.87
C GLU A 310 26.93 9.61 47.35
N LEU A 311 25.79 8.98 47.67
CA LEU A 311 25.50 8.43 48.99
C LEU A 311 26.55 7.38 49.38
N ALA A 312 26.89 6.47 48.47
CA ALA A 312 27.92 5.46 48.71
C ALA A 312 29.31 6.09 48.90
N ARG A 313 29.67 7.11 48.10
CA ARG A 313 30.92 7.87 48.23
C ARG A 313 31.02 8.54 49.61
N LEU A 314 29.97 9.24 50.04
CA LEU A 314 29.93 9.91 51.34
C LEU A 314 29.96 8.91 52.52
N LEU A 315 29.28 7.78 52.38
CA LEU A 315 29.29 6.73 53.39
C LEU A 315 30.70 6.13 53.56
N LEU A 316 31.39 5.85 52.46
CA LEU A 316 32.76 5.34 52.48
C LEU A 316 33.78 6.38 52.99
N ALA A 317 33.51 7.67 52.78
CA ALA A 317 34.31 8.76 53.33
C ALA A 317 34.05 9.04 54.83
N GLY A 318 33.11 8.33 55.47
CA GLY A 318 32.78 8.52 56.89
C GLY A 318 32.00 9.80 57.18
N ALA A 319 31.16 10.27 56.25
CA ALA A 319 30.37 11.48 56.42
C ALA A 319 29.32 11.38 57.55
N GLU A 320 28.89 12.53 58.07
CA GLU A 320 27.91 12.60 59.16
C GLU A 320 26.54 11.99 58.78
N PRO A 321 25.85 11.32 59.72
CA PRO A 321 24.57 10.66 59.46
C PRO A 321 23.47 11.57 58.90
N ASP A 322 23.46 12.86 59.26
CA ASP A 322 22.41 13.78 58.83
C ASP A 322 22.55 14.15 57.35
N ARG A 323 23.78 14.27 56.84
CA ARG A 323 24.04 14.49 55.42
C ARG A 323 23.65 13.28 54.57
N LEU A 324 23.87 12.07 55.07
CA LEU A 324 23.44 10.82 54.44
C LEU A 324 21.91 10.72 54.37
N LYS A 325 21.20 11.04 55.46
CA LYS A 325 19.73 11.09 55.50
C LYS A 325 19.17 12.12 54.53
N SER A 326 19.74 13.33 54.46
CA SER A 326 19.27 14.36 53.55
C SER A 326 19.40 13.96 52.08
N LEU A 327 20.51 13.29 51.73
CA LEU A 327 20.75 12.83 50.35
C LEU A 327 19.84 11.64 50.00
N GLY A 328 19.67 10.70 50.92
CA GLY A 328 18.74 9.58 50.75
C GLY A 328 17.29 10.04 50.59
N LEU A 329 16.85 11.02 51.39
CA LEU A 329 15.53 11.65 51.23
C LEU A 329 15.40 12.35 49.88
N ALA A 330 16.42 13.11 49.45
CA ALA A 330 16.42 13.76 48.14
C ALA A 330 16.30 12.75 46.99
N ALA A 331 16.96 11.59 47.07
CA ALA A 331 16.86 10.53 46.08
C ALA A 331 15.45 9.92 46.03
N ILE A 332 14.82 9.66 47.17
CA ILE A 332 13.43 9.17 47.25
C ILE A 332 12.45 10.21 46.69
N VAL A 333 12.63 11.48 47.03
CA VAL A 333 11.79 12.58 46.51
C VAL A 333 11.92 12.68 45.00
N LEU A 334 13.14 12.67 44.45
CA LEU A 334 13.35 12.72 43.00
C LEU A 334 12.80 11.49 42.27
N LEU A 335 12.90 10.31 42.87
CA LEU A 335 12.26 9.10 42.34
C LEU A 335 10.73 9.26 42.31
N GLY A 336 10.13 9.74 43.40
CA GLY A 336 8.70 10.03 43.50
C GLY A 336 8.24 11.08 42.48
N VAL A 337 9.01 12.16 42.30
CA VAL A 337 8.74 13.20 41.31
C VAL A 337 8.84 12.63 39.89
N GLY A 338 9.91 11.91 39.55
CA GLY A 338 10.12 11.34 38.22
C GLY A 338 9.05 10.31 37.83
N THR A 339 8.62 9.48 38.78
CA THR A 339 7.51 8.52 38.59
C THR A 339 6.17 9.20 38.46
N THR A 340 5.88 10.21 39.29
CA THR A 340 4.63 11.00 39.22
C THR A 340 4.53 11.80 37.93
N LEU A 341 5.61 12.47 37.51
CA LEU A 341 5.64 13.20 36.24
C LEU A 341 5.49 12.26 35.05
N GLY A 342 6.12 11.08 35.09
CA GLY A 342 5.94 10.04 34.07
C GLY A 342 4.47 9.59 33.98
N ALA A 343 3.85 9.25 35.11
CA ALA A 343 2.45 8.86 35.15
C ALA A 343 1.51 9.99 34.68
N ALA A 344 1.78 11.24 35.05
CA ALA A 344 1.01 12.40 34.62
C ALA A 344 1.13 12.63 33.10
N LEU A 345 2.34 12.49 32.55
CA LEU A 345 2.58 12.57 31.10
C LEU A 345 1.83 11.49 30.34
N THR A 346 1.93 10.23 30.79
CA THR A 346 1.21 9.10 30.19
C THR A 346 -0.30 9.30 30.24
N LEU A 347 -0.85 9.73 31.39
CA LEU A 347 -2.28 10.01 31.53
C LEU A 347 -2.73 11.15 30.60
N TRP A 348 -1.97 12.25 30.55
CA TRP A 348 -2.26 13.38 29.67
C TRP A 348 -2.28 12.97 28.20
N LEU A 349 -1.31 12.16 27.75
CA LEU A 349 -1.28 11.62 26.39
C LEU A 349 -2.47 10.71 26.09
N HIS A 350 -2.85 9.80 27.01
CA HIS A 350 -4.02 8.96 26.82
C HIS A 350 -5.33 9.75 26.74
N VAL A 351 -5.45 10.87 27.47
CA VAL A 351 -6.62 11.75 27.36
C VAL A 351 -6.68 12.45 26.00
N ILE A 352 -5.52 12.91 25.49
CA ILE A 352 -5.43 13.51 24.15
C ILE A 352 -5.80 12.49 23.09
N ASP A 353 -5.20 11.30 23.16
CA ASP A 353 -5.48 10.21 22.23
C ASP A 353 -6.95 9.79 22.26
N ALA A 354 -7.55 9.61 23.43
CA ALA A 354 -8.96 9.22 23.54
C ALA A 354 -9.90 10.27 22.89
N ARG A 355 -9.59 11.56 23.03
CA ARG A 355 -10.37 12.63 22.38
C ARG A 355 -10.20 12.60 20.86
N PHE A 356 -8.96 12.45 20.40
CA PHE A 356 -8.64 12.36 18.98
C PHE A 356 -9.26 11.12 18.33
N ALA A 357 -9.12 9.95 18.96
CA ALA A 357 -9.68 8.70 18.48
C ALA A 357 -11.21 8.70 18.46
N ARG A 358 -11.87 9.42 19.38
CA ARG A 358 -13.33 9.64 19.34
C ARG A 358 -13.75 10.47 18.12
N ASP A 359 -13.07 11.60 17.89
CA ASP A 359 -13.34 12.46 16.73
C ASP A 359 -13.07 11.71 15.41
N LEU A 360 -11.95 11.00 15.35
CA LEU A 360 -11.56 10.21 14.20
C LEU A 360 -12.56 9.10 13.88
N ARG A 361 -13.02 8.35 14.89
CA ARG A 361 -14.07 7.34 14.69
C ARG A 361 -15.39 7.97 14.23
N GLY A 362 -15.75 9.13 14.75
CA GLY A 362 -16.92 9.87 14.27
C GLY A 362 -16.80 10.24 12.79
N ARG A 363 -15.66 10.81 12.38
CA ARG A 363 -15.35 11.14 10.98
C ARG A 363 -15.32 9.92 10.08
N LEU A 364 -14.73 8.81 10.52
CA LEU A 364 -14.69 7.56 9.76
C LEU A 364 -16.09 6.97 9.57
N LEU A 365 -16.93 6.96 10.60
CA LEU A 365 -18.31 6.46 10.50
C LEU A 365 -19.15 7.34 9.59
N ASP A 366 -19.06 8.67 9.72
CA ASP A 366 -19.74 9.61 8.83
C ASP A 366 -19.25 9.44 7.38
N LYS A 367 -17.94 9.32 7.18
CA LYS A 367 -17.36 9.05 5.85
C LYS A 367 -17.90 7.76 5.25
N MET A 368 -17.86 6.66 6.01
CA MET A 368 -18.35 5.35 5.55
C MET A 368 -19.83 5.36 5.17
N SER A 369 -20.64 6.25 5.76
CA SER A 369 -22.05 6.40 5.38
C SER A 369 -22.27 7.12 4.05
N ARG A 370 -21.26 7.85 3.54
CA ARG A 370 -21.32 8.68 2.32
C ARG A 370 -20.49 8.12 1.17
N LEU A 371 -19.61 7.16 1.44
CA LEU A 371 -18.84 6.48 0.41
C LEU A 371 -19.77 5.70 -0.51
N PRO A 372 -19.46 5.63 -1.82
CA PRO A 372 -20.22 4.81 -2.75
C PRO A 372 -20.27 3.35 -2.29
N LEU A 373 -21.43 2.69 -2.41
CA LEU A 373 -21.56 1.26 -2.10
C LEU A 373 -20.54 0.39 -2.86
N GLY A 374 -20.18 0.82 -4.06
CA GLY A 374 -19.13 0.22 -4.85
C GLY A 374 -17.76 0.12 -4.16
N TRP A 375 -17.42 1.11 -3.32
CA TRP A 375 -16.19 1.10 -2.53
C TRP A 375 -16.12 -0.11 -1.58
N PHE A 376 -17.26 -0.50 -1.00
CA PHE A 376 -17.39 -1.67 -0.13
C PHE A 376 -17.41 -2.97 -0.92
N ILE A 377 -18.05 -3.02 -2.09
CA ILE A 377 -18.06 -4.24 -2.93
C ILE A 377 -16.64 -4.55 -3.43
N ALA A 378 -15.86 -3.51 -3.76
CA ALA A 378 -14.48 -3.65 -4.19
C ALA A 378 -13.52 -4.07 -3.05
N ARG A 379 -13.93 -3.95 -1.78
CA ARG A 379 -13.08 -4.22 -0.62
C ARG A 379 -13.69 -5.31 0.27
N GLY A 380 -12.94 -6.39 0.50
CA GLY A 380 -13.37 -7.44 1.42
C GLY A 380 -13.58 -6.92 2.86
N SER A 381 -14.38 -7.63 3.64
CA SER A 381 -14.67 -7.32 5.05
C SER A 381 -13.40 -7.16 5.91
N GLY A 382 -12.33 -7.89 5.59
CA GLY A 382 -11.02 -7.74 6.23
C GLY A 382 -10.38 -6.37 6.02
N SER A 383 -10.46 -5.82 4.81
CA SER A 383 -9.93 -4.47 4.50
C SER A 383 -10.74 -3.39 5.22
N VAL A 384 -12.07 -3.51 5.25
CA VAL A 384 -12.93 -2.59 6.00
C VAL A 384 -12.61 -2.63 7.49
N LYS A 385 -12.45 -3.84 8.07
CA LYS A 385 -12.03 -4.00 9.47
C LYS A 385 -10.67 -3.33 9.73
N GLN A 386 -9.70 -3.52 8.83
CA GLN A 386 -8.38 -2.91 8.96
C GLN A 386 -8.48 -1.39 9.12
N HIS A 387 -9.30 -0.72 8.30
CA HIS A 387 -9.49 0.73 8.35
C HIS A 387 -10.23 1.24 9.59
N VAL A 388 -11.19 0.47 10.13
CA VAL A 388 -12.06 0.92 11.24
C VAL A 388 -11.49 0.54 12.61
N ALA A 389 -10.80 -0.59 12.71
CA ALA A 389 -10.38 -1.16 13.98
C ALA A 389 -8.85 -1.17 14.14
N ASP A 390 -8.14 -1.80 13.19
CA ASP A 390 -6.71 -2.11 13.36
C ASP A 390 -5.84 -0.86 13.16
N ASP A 391 -6.15 -0.02 12.17
CA ASP A 391 -5.42 1.22 11.91
C ASP A 391 -5.55 2.26 13.05
N PRO A 392 -6.76 2.51 13.61
CA PRO A 392 -6.88 3.35 14.81
C PRO A 392 -6.13 2.80 16.03
N LEU A 393 -5.99 1.48 16.16
CA LEU A 393 -5.19 0.87 17.24
C LEU A 393 -3.69 1.10 17.04
N ALA A 394 -3.19 0.99 15.81
CA ALA A 394 -1.80 1.34 15.50
C ALA A 394 -1.52 2.83 15.76
N LEU A 395 -2.51 3.69 15.48
CA LEU A 395 -2.42 5.13 15.72
C LEU A 395 -2.36 5.47 17.22
N HIS A 396 -3.09 4.72 18.05
CA HIS A 396 -3.02 4.86 19.51
C HIS A 396 -1.59 4.79 20.01
N TYR A 397 -0.83 3.72 19.64
CA TYR A 397 0.55 3.58 20.07
C TYR A 397 1.44 4.75 19.63
N LEU A 398 1.26 5.25 18.39
CA LEU A 398 2.00 6.41 17.89
C LEU A 398 1.78 7.65 18.76
N VAL A 399 0.53 7.92 19.14
CA VAL A 399 0.15 9.12 19.87
C VAL A 399 0.56 9.03 21.34
N THR A 400 0.45 7.86 21.97
CA THR A 400 0.60 7.72 23.44
C THR A 400 1.97 7.25 23.87
N HIS A 401 2.64 6.37 23.12
CA HIS A 401 3.85 5.67 23.57
C HIS A 401 5.05 5.88 22.67
N ALA A 402 4.87 5.93 21.34
CA ALA A 402 6.00 5.86 20.42
C ALA A 402 7.00 7.03 20.56
N VAL A 403 6.51 8.28 20.70
CA VAL A 403 7.38 9.45 20.89
C VAL A 403 8.08 9.42 22.26
N PRO A 404 7.36 9.22 23.40
CA PRO A 404 8.02 9.04 24.69
C PRO A 404 9.06 7.90 24.70
N ASP A 405 8.72 6.74 24.17
CA ASP A 405 9.61 5.57 24.12
C ASP A 405 10.87 5.89 23.31
N ALA A 406 10.73 6.51 22.14
CA ALA A 406 11.85 6.90 21.29
C ALA A 406 12.75 7.93 21.97
N VAL A 407 12.19 8.96 22.61
CA VAL A 407 12.98 9.97 23.34
C VAL A 407 13.69 9.35 24.54
N ASN A 408 12.99 8.53 25.32
CA ASN A 408 13.58 7.84 26.46
C ASN A 408 14.73 6.91 26.01
N ALA A 409 14.54 6.18 24.92
CA ALA A 409 15.55 5.28 24.36
C ALA A 409 16.81 6.00 23.85
N VAL A 410 16.75 7.31 23.58
CA VAL A 410 17.91 8.12 23.18
C VAL A 410 18.49 8.91 24.36
N VAL A 411 17.65 9.65 25.08
CA VAL A 411 18.09 10.53 26.18
C VAL A 411 18.67 9.74 27.34
N ALA A 412 18.06 8.61 27.72
CA ALA A 412 18.53 7.82 28.84
C ALA A 412 19.94 7.26 28.66
N PRO A 413 20.30 6.58 27.54
CA PRO A 413 21.67 6.12 27.33
C PRO A 413 22.64 7.27 27.11
N VAL A 414 22.28 8.34 26.39
CA VAL A 414 23.19 9.49 26.18
C VAL A 414 23.53 10.17 27.51
N ALA A 415 22.54 10.43 28.37
CA ALA A 415 22.77 11.04 29.68
C ALA A 415 23.66 10.18 30.59
N VAL A 416 23.42 8.86 30.62
CA VAL A 416 24.27 7.93 31.36
C VAL A 416 25.67 7.88 30.78
N LEU A 417 25.82 7.84 29.46
CA LEU A 417 27.13 7.79 28.81
C LEU A 417 27.95 9.04 29.14
N VAL A 418 27.35 10.23 29.03
CA VAL A 418 27.99 11.50 29.40
C VAL A 418 28.44 11.46 30.86
N TYR A 419 27.58 11.01 31.77
CA TYR A 419 27.94 10.85 33.18
C TYR A 419 29.12 9.90 33.39
N LEU A 420 29.11 8.72 32.75
CA LEU A 420 30.20 7.74 32.86
C LEU A 420 31.53 8.25 32.28
N PHE A 421 31.50 9.02 31.19
CA PHE A 421 32.71 9.66 30.63
C PHE A 421 33.32 10.69 31.56
N VAL A 422 32.50 11.43 32.31
CA VAL A 422 32.97 12.40 33.32
C VAL A 422 33.63 11.67 34.50
N VAL A 423 33.14 10.49 34.87
CA VAL A 423 33.72 9.68 35.95
C VAL A 423 35.04 9.01 35.53
N ASP A 424 35.02 8.21 34.46
CA ASP A 424 36.23 7.60 33.90
C ASP A 424 36.10 7.36 32.39
N TRP A 425 36.82 8.16 31.59
CA TRP A 425 36.75 8.08 30.14
C TRP A 425 37.27 6.76 29.55
N ARG A 426 38.17 6.05 30.26
CA ARG A 426 38.79 4.80 29.75
C ARG A 426 37.80 3.65 29.84
N LEU A 427 37.15 3.51 30.99
CA LEU A 427 36.11 2.49 31.20
C LEU A 427 34.85 2.83 30.39
N ALA A 428 34.49 4.11 30.26
CA ALA A 428 33.39 4.55 29.40
C ALA A 428 33.65 4.24 27.91
N LEU A 429 34.88 4.44 27.42
CA LEU A 429 35.26 4.07 26.06
C LEU A 429 35.16 2.56 25.82
N ALA A 430 35.55 1.75 26.81
CA ALA A 430 35.40 0.29 26.72
C ALA A 430 33.93 -0.13 26.61
N LEU A 431 33.03 0.53 27.34
CA LEU A 431 31.58 0.26 27.25
C LEU A 431 30.96 0.58 25.88
N LEU A 432 31.61 1.42 25.07
CA LEU A 432 31.16 1.67 23.69
C LEU A 432 31.43 0.49 22.75
N ILE A 433 32.35 -0.42 23.08
CA ILE A 433 32.70 -1.56 22.20
C ILE A 433 31.47 -2.45 21.95
N PRO A 434 30.73 -2.94 22.98
CA PRO A 434 29.46 -3.64 22.79
C PRO A 434 28.42 -2.83 21.99
N VAL A 435 28.33 -1.52 22.24
CA VAL A 435 27.34 -0.63 21.62
C VAL A 435 27.60 -0.46 20.12
N ILE A 436 28.85 -0.19 19.76
CA ILE A 436 29.29 -0.09 18.36
C ILE A 436 29.08 -1.43 17.66
N GLY A 437 29.43 -2.55 18.32
CA GLY A 437 29.17 -3.90 17.82
C GLY A 437 27.70 -4.12 17.49
N TYR A 438 26.79 -3.75 18.41
CA TYR A 438 25.35 -3.82 18.17
C TYR A 438 24.91 -2.95 16.99
N ILE A 439 25.32 -1.68 16.95
CA ILE A 439 24.93 -0.74 15.89
C ILE A 439 25.39 -1.24 14.52
N LEU A 440 26.62 -1.73 14.40
CA LEU A 440 27.15 -2.29 13.15
C LEU A 440 26.39 -3.53 12.70
N LEU A 441 26.04 -4.43 13.63
CA LEU A 441 25.23 -5.61 13.33
C LEU A 441 23.82 -5.23 12.88
N MET A 442 23.19 -4.26 13.54
CA MET A 442 21.86 -3.76 13.19
C MET A 442 21.86 -3.08 11.82
N LEU A 443 22.84 -2.23 11.53
CA LEU A 443 23.00 -1.59 10.21
C LEU A 443 23.26 -2.63 9.11
N SER A 444 24.10 -3.65 9.38
CA SER A 444 24.32 -4.75 8.43
C SER A 444 23.04 -5.52 8.14
N MET A 445 22.21 -5.79 9.16
CA MET A 445 20.93 -6.47 8.99
C MET A 445 19.91 -5.59 8.25
N ALA A 446 19.83 -4.30 8.56
CA ALA A 446 18.95 -3.36 7.87
C ALA A 446 19.30 -3.26 6.38
N ALA A 447 20.59 -3.13 6.05
CA ALA A 447 21.07 -3.06 4.67
C ALA A 447 20.76 -4.33 3.86
N SER A 448 20.83 -5.51 4.50
CA SER A 448 20.53 -6.79 3.85
C SER A 448 19.05 -7.18 3.88
N SER A 449 18.22 -6.53 4.70
CA SER A 449 16.79 -6.85 4.85
C SER A 449 15.85 -5.93 4.07
N GLY A 450 16.32 -4.80 3.54
CA GLY A 450 15.45 -3.76 2.95
C GLY A 450 14.34 -4.28 2.03
N PRO A 451 14.66 -4.99 0.93
CA PRO A 451 13.64 -5.57 0.03
C PRO A 451 12.75 -6.62 0.72
N LYS A 452 13.33 -7.43 1.61
CA LYS A 452 12.63 -8.51 2.33
C LYS A 452 11.64 -7.97 3.38
N VAL A 453 11.88 -6.80 3.99
CA VAL A 453 10.92 -6.16 4.90
C VAL A 453 9.62 -5.83 4.18
N LEU A 454 9.71 -5.20 3.00
CA LEU A 454 8.55 -4.90 2.16
C LEU A 454 7.86 -6.18 1.65
N ALA A 455 8.63 -7.19 1.25
CA ALA A 455 8.07 -8.49 0.86
C ALA A 455 7.34 -9.17 2.02
N SER A 456 7.82 -9.02 3.27
CA SER A 456 7.20 -9.64 4.45
C SER A 456 5.81 -9.07 4.75
N GLN A 457 5.61 -7.76 4.55
CA GLN A 457 4.31 -7.13 4.72
C GLN A 457 3.31 -7.65 3.68
N ARG A 458 3.73 -7.74 2.41
CA ARG A 458 2.93 -8.32 1.32
C ARG A 458 2.56 -9.78 1.59
N TRP A 459 3.53 -10.58 2.05
CA TRP A 459 3.28 -11.96 2.44
C TRP A 459 2.31 -12.08 3.60
N ALA A 460 2.39 -11.20 4.61
CA ALA A 460 1.47 -11.21 5.75
C ALA A 460 0.02 -10.92 5.31
N GLU A 461 -0.18 -9.95 4.41
CA GLU A 461 -1.49 -9.62 3.84
C GLU A 461 -2.01 -10.77 2.97
N ARG A 462 -1.20 -11.27 2.04
CA ARG A 462 -1.55 -12.41 1.17
C ARG A 462 -1.92 -13.65 1.96
N MET A 463 -1.12 -13.99 2.98
CA MET A 463 -1.35 -15.16 3.82
C MET A 463 -2.64 -15.04 4.63
N SER A 464 -3.00 -13.82 5.06
CA SER A 464 -4.28 -13.57 5.73
C SER A 464 -5.47 -13.85 4.80
N GLY A 465 -5.38 -13.45 3.52
CA GLY A 465 -6.40 -13.76 2.50
C GLY A 465 -6.50 -15.26 2.18
N GLU A 466 -5.36 -15.93 1.98
CA GLU A 466 -5.30 -17.37 1.73
C GLU A 466 -5.84 -18.18 2.93
N ALA A 467 -5.58 -17.72 4.16
CA ALA A 467 -6.12 -18.34 5.37
C ALA A 467 -7.64 -18.20 5.46
N ALA A 468 -8.18 -17.01 5.18
CA ALA A 468 -9.62 -16.79 5.14
C ALA A 468 -10.29 -17.70 4.09
N GLY A 469 -9.76 -17.72 2.85
CA GLY A 469 -10.28 -18.58 1.78
C GLY A 469 -10.20 -20.07 2.10
N TYR A 470 -9.14 -20.51 2.77
CA TYR A 470 -9.02 -21.90 3.23
C TYR A 470 -10.06 -22.25 4.31
N LEU A 471 -10.33 -21.33 5.25
CA LEU A 471 -11.35 -21.52 6.29
C LEU A 471 -12.75 -21.56 5.68
N ASP A 472 -13.06 -20.66 4.75
CA ASP A 472 -14.34 -20.63 4.02
C ASP A 472 -14.53 -21.91 3.19
N GLY A 473 -13.43 -22.43 2.60
CA GLY A 473 -13.41 -23.66 1.82
C GLY A 473 -13.44 -24.96 2.64
N GLN A 474 -13.40 -24.91 3.98
CA GLN A 474 -13.33 -26.10 4.85
C GLN A 474 -14.42 -27.15 4.55
N PRO A 475 -15.71 -26.79 4.38
CA PRO A 475 -16.74 -27.78 4.07
C PRO A 475 -16.44 -28.57 2.80
N VAL A 476 -15.95 -27.89 1.76
CA VAL A 476 -15.57 -28.50 0.47
C VAL A 476 -14.35 -29.39 0.64
N VAL A 477 -13.30 -28.89 1.30
CA VAL A 477 -12.05 -29.61 1.51
C VAL A 477 -12.28 -30.93 2.28
N ARG A 478 -13.17 -30.92 3.28
CA ARG A 478 -13.51 -32.11 4.08
C ARG A 478 -14.32 -33.15 3.30
N ILE A 479 -15.24 -32.71 2.42
CA ILE A 479 -16.08 -33.61 1.63
C ILE A 479 -15.28 -34.28 0.51
N PHE A 480 -14.47 -33.51 -0.22
CA PHE A 480 -13.77 -34.00 -1.42
C PHE A 480 -12.33 -34.45 -1.15
N GLY A 481 -11.87 -34.48 0.11
CA GLY A 481 -10.53 -34.94 0.49
C GLY A 481 -9.38 -34.05 0.00
N GLY A 482 -9.67 -32.81 -0.40
CA GLY A 482 -8.77 -31.91 -1.12
C GLY A 482 -7.75 -31.15 -0.27
N ALA A 483 -7.50 -31.55 0.98
CA ALA A 483 -6.53 -30.82 1.83
C ALA A 483 -5.12 -30.81 1.22
N ALA A 484 -4.75 -31.87 0.49
CA ALA A 484 -3.52 -31.96 -0.28
C ALA A 484 -3.55 -31.17 -1.60
N ALA A 485 -4.74 -30.82 -2.12
CA ALA A 485 -4.93 -30.01 -3.32
C ALA A 485 -5.16 -28.51 -3.01
N SER A 486 -5.38 -28.15 -1.75
CA SER A 486 -5.59 -26.74 -1.38
C SER A 486 -4.28 -25.95 -1.59
N GLY A 487 -4.36 -24.87 -2.37
CA GLY A 487 -3.23 -23.98 -2.64
C GLY A 487 -2.65 -23.34 -1.38
N PHE A 488 -3.41 -23.33 -0.27
CA PHE A 488 -3.01 -22.80 1.01
C PHE A 488 -1.70 -23.41 1.52
N ARG A 489 -1.54 -24.74 1.46
CA ARG A 489 -0.31 -25.38 1.95
C ARG A 489 0.90 -24.95 1.13
N ARG A 490 0.78 -24.97 -0.20
CA ARG A 490 1.84 -24.50 -1.09
C ARG A 490 2.22 -23.03 -0.84
N ARG A 491 1.22 -22.17 -0.69
CA ARG A 491 1.42 -20.73 -0.35
C ARG A 491 2.07 -20.55 1.01
N LEU A 492 1.66 -21.35 2.00
CA LEU A 492 2.26 -21.36 3.32
C LEU A 492 3.70 -21.84 3.25
N ASP A 493 3.99 -22.88 2.47
CA ASP A 493 5.34 -23.38 2.24
C ASP A 493 6.21 -22.29 1.56
N GLU A 494 5.71 -21.62 0.50
CA GLU A 494 6.37 -20.47 -0.14
C GLU A 494 6.64 -19.32 0.87
N TYR A 495 5.69 -19.02 1.76
CA TYR A 495 5.86 -18.02 2.81
C TYR A 495 6.90 -18.45 3.85
N LEU A 496 6.87 -19.72 4.27
CA LEU A 496 7.84 -20.27 5.21
C LEU A 496 9.24 -20.30 4.62
N GLU A 497 9.41 -20.69 3.36
CA GLU A 497 10.67 -20.62 2.62
C GLU A 497 11.19 -19.18 2.58
N PHE A 498 10.33 -18.21 2.24
CA PHE A 498 10.68 -16.80 2.31
C PHE A 498 11.16 -16.38 3.71
N LEU A 499 10.45 -16.78 4.78
CA LEU A 499 10.84 -16.47 6.15
C LEU A 499 12.16 -17.12 6.54
N VAL A 500 12.39 -18.37 6.14
CA VAL A 500 13.65 -19.09 6.37
C VAL A 500 14.80 -18.39 5.66
N ASP A 501 14.66 -18.11 4.37
CA ASP A 501 15.66 -17.41 3.56
C ASP A 501 15.95 -15.99 4.07
N TRP A 502 14.96 -15.35 4.68
CA TRP A 502 15.14 -14.04 5.28
C TRP A 502 15.80 -14.11 6.67
N GLN A 503 15.31 -14.98 7.55
CA GLN A 503 15.66 -14.96 8.97
C GLN A 503 16.89 -15.81 9.30
N GLN A 504 17.08 -16.95 8.61
CA GLN A 504 18.15 -17.91 8.89
C GLN A 504 19.56 -17.31 8.76
N PRO A 505 19.89 -16.51 7.72
CA PRO A 505 21.20 -15.85 7.61
C PRO A 505 21.51 -14.91 8.78
N PHE A 506 20.47 -14.43 9.47
CA PHE A 506 20.61 -13.50 10.59
C PHE A 506 20.64 -14.18 11.95
N VAL A 507 20.41 -15.49 12.08
CA VAL A 507 20.37 -16.17 13.39
C VAL A 507 21.67 -15.95 14.17
N ALA A 508 22.83 -16.08 13.52
CA ALA A 508 24.12 -15.83 14.16
C ALA A 508 24.28 -14.34 14.56
N LYS A 509 23.93 -13.41 13.67
CA LYS A 509 24.01 -11.96 13.94
C LYS A 509 23.07 -11.55 15.08
N LYS A 510 21.83 -12.06 15.10
CA LYS A 510 20.83 -11.82 16.15
C LYS A 510 21.26 -12.40 17.49
N THR A 511 21.77 -13.63 17.51
CA THR A 511 22.30 -14.26 18.73
C THR A 511 23.48 -13.48 19.30
N LEU A 512 24.40 -13.03 18.44
CA LEU A 512 25.52 -12.18 18.85
C LEU A 512 25.02 -10.84 19.39
N MET A 513 24.05 -10.22 18.71
CA MET A 513 23.43 -8.96 19.11
C MET A 513 22.75 -9.07 20.48
N ASP A 514 22.04 -10.17 20.74
CA ASP A 514 21.46 -10.49 22.05
C ASP A 514 22.57 -10.64 23.10
N LEU A 515 23.60 -11.45 22.83
CA LEU A 515 24.69 -11.67 23.77
C LEU A 515 25.42 -10.36 24.14
N VAL A 516 25.67 -9.50 23.16
CA VAL A 516 26.38 -8.22 23.34
C VAL A 516 25.54 -7.21 24.14
N THR A 517 24.21 -7.29 24.08
CA THR A 517 23.30 -6.37 24.81
C THR A 517 22.87 -6.87 26.18
N ARG A 518 23.24 -8.09 26.58
CA ARG A 518 22.91 -8.62 27.90
C ARG A 518 23.59 -7.83 29.02
N PRO A 519 22.89 -7.55 30.14
CA PRO A 519 23.48 -6.91 31.31
C PRO A 519 24.73 -7.62 31.86
N SER A 520 24.76 -8.95 31.75
CA SER A 520 25.90 -9.77 32.18
C SER A 520 27.19 -9.47 31.42
N THR A 521 27.09 -9.15 30.12
CA THR A 521 28.26 -8.85 29.27
C THR A 521 28.87 -7.51 29.66
N PHE A 522 28.01 -6.50 29.90
CA PHE A 522 28.43 -5.22 30.43
C PHE A 522 29.03 -5.37 31.83
N LEU A 523 28.39 -6.13 32.72
CA LEU A 523 28.89 -6.37 34.07
C LEU A 523 30.26 -7.06 34.07
N TRP A 524 30.46 -8.07 33.23
CA TRP A 524 31.74 -8.76 33.08
C TRP A 524 32.84 -7.80 32.60
N LEU A 525 32.55 -6.98 31.58
CA LEU A 525 33.48 -5.98 31.06
C LEU A 525 33.84 -4.92 32.12
N ILE A 526 32.84 -4.40 32.83
CA ILE A 526 32.99 -3.39 33.88
C ILE A 526 33.83 -3.95 35.03
N THR A 527 33.53 -5.16 35.49
CA THR A 527 34.23 -5.76 36.63
C THR A 527 35.66 -6.15 36.26
N ALA A 528 35.89 -6.75 35.09
CA ALA A 528 37.23 -7.14 34.64
C ALA A 528 38.15 -5.93 34.43
N LEU A 529 37.70 -4.95 33.63
CA LEU A 529 38.51 -3.77 33.31
C LEU A 529 38.60 -2.80 34.50
N GLY A 530 37.50 -2.62 35.23
CA GLY A 530 37.46 -1.80 36.45
C GLY A 530 38.40 -2.33 37.53
N THR A 531 38.41 -3.64 37.77
CA THR A 531 39.35 -4.25 38.74
C THR A 531 40.80 -4.02 38.32
N TRP A 532 41.12 -4.17 37.03
CA TRP A 532 42.46 -3.90 36.53
C TRP A 532 42.87 -2.43 36.68
N LEU A 533 41.96 -1.48 36.41
CA LEU A 533 42.20 -0.05 36.61
C LEU A 533 42.43 0.29 38.09
N ILE A 534 41.68 -0.34 39.00
CA ILE A 534 41.83 -0.17 40.45
C ILE A 534 43.19 -0.74 40.92
N VAL A 535 43.50 -1.99 40.59
CA VAL A 535 44.74 -2.65 41.03
C VAL A 535 45.99 -1.96 40.45
N SER A 536 45.88 -1.37 39.27
CA SER A 536 46.96 -0.58 38.67
C SER A 536 47.08 0.86 39.21
N GLY A 537 46.26 1.24 40.19
CA GLY A 537 46.27 2.56 40.83
C GLY A 537 45.79 3.68 39.90
N ARG A 538 45.05 3.34 38.84
CA ARG A 538 44.58 4.29 37.82
C ARG A 538 43.17 4.80 38.09
N MET A 539 42.41 4.18 38.98
CA MET A 539 41.02 4.48 39.27
C MET A 539 40.71 4.21 40.75
N ASP A 540 39.91 5.06 41.40
CA ASP A 540 39.43 4.83 42.75
C ASP A 540 38.31 3.75 42.73
N PRO A 541 38.30 2.77 43.66
CA PRO A 541 37.22 1.79 43.78
C PRO A 541 35.81 2.40 43.78
N VAL A 542 35.62 3.59 44.37
CA VAL A 542 34.32 4.27 44.46
C VAL A 542 33.83 4.72 43.08
N ASP A 543 34.75 5.08 42.18
CA ASP A 543 34.41 5.52 40.82
C ASP A 543 33.89 4.35 39.95
N LEU A 544 33.96 3.11 40.42
CA LEU A 544 33.40 1.93 39.73
C LEU A 544 31.88 1.79 39.94
N LEU A 545 31.34 2.33 41.04
CA LEU A 545 29.93 2.22 41.40
C LEU A 545 28.97 2.78 40.34
N PRO A 546 29.20 3.96 39.72
CA PRO A 546 28.44 4.43 38.56
C PRO A 546 28.30 3.41 37.44
N PHE A 547 29.41 2.75 37.11
CA PHE A 547 29.44 1.77 36.02
C PHE A 547 28.63 0.53 36.40
N LEU A 548 28.75 0.04 37.63
CA LEU A 548 27.99 -1.12 38.10
C LEU A 548 26.47 -0.88 38.10
N PHE A 549 26.01 0.30 38.56
CA PHE A 549 24.58 0.58 38.65
C PHE A 549 23.94 1.01 37.33
N LEU A 550 24.64 1.83 36.54
CA LEU A 550 24.09 2.41 35.31
C LEU A 550 24.61 1.72 34.05
N GLY A 551 25.91 1.42 34.01
CA GLY A 551 26.56 0.80 32.86
C GLY A 551 26.04 -0.60 32.53
N ALA A 552 25.68 -1.41 33.54
CA ALA A 552 25.10 -2.73 33.34
C ALA A 552 23.72 -2.71 32.64
N THR A 553 22.97 -1.61 32.74
CA THR A 553 21.64 -1.47 32.12
C THR A 553 21.69 -0.95 30.69
N PHE A 554 22.87 -0.60 30.18
CA PHE A 554 23.04 0.12 28.92
C PHE A 554 22.54 -0.69 27.71
N GLY A 555 22.83 -2.00 27.67
CA GLY A 555 22.42 -2.86 26.57
C GLY A 555 20.90 -2.96 26.38
N ALA A 556 20.11 -2.99 27.47
CA ALA A 556 18.65 -3.01 27.39
C ALA A 556 18.06 -1.72 26.82
N ARG A 557 18.68 -0.56 27.11
CA ARG A 557 18.24 0.75 26.60
C ARG A 557 18.41 0.85 25.08
N LEU A 558 19.44 0.19 24.54
CA LEU A 558 19.73 0.17 23.11
C LEU A 558 18.63 -0.56 22.30
N LEU A 559 18.04 -1.62 22.87
CA LEU A 559 16.91 -2.33 22.26
C LEU A 559 15.66 -1.44 22.10
N GLY A 560 15.45 -0.50 23.03
CA GLY A 560 14.30 0.41 23.02
C GLY A 560 14.24 1.32 21.79
N ILE A 561 15.39 1.66 21.20
CA ILE A 561 15.46 2.52 20.01
C ILE A 561 14.76 1.86 18.81
N GLY A 562 14.99 0.57 18.61
CA GLY A 562 14.40 -0.18 17.50
C GLY A 562 12.88 -0.29 17.58
N TYR A 563 12.34 -0.55 18.78
CA TYR A 563 10.90 -0.63 19.02
C TYR A 563 10.20 0.72 18.83
N GLY A 564 10.79 1.81 19.34
CA GLY A 564 10.22 3.15 19.18
C GLY A 564 10.10 3.59 17.71
N ILE A 565 11.17 3.41 16.93
CA ILE A 565 11.17 3.76 15.48
C ILE A 565 10.17 2.90 14.69
N SER A 566 10.08 1.61 15.01
CA SER A 566 9.14 0.70 14.34
C SER A 566 7.69 1.10 14.60
N GLY A 567 7.36 1.47 15.84
CA GLY A 567 6.03 1.94 16.20
C GLY A 567 5.66 3.28 15.57
N ILE A 568 6.62 4.21 15.46
CA ILE A 568 6.41 5.46 14.69
C ILE A 568 6.09 5.15 13.24
N SER A 569 6.89 4.29 12.60
CA SER A 569 6.74 3.95 11.19
C SER A 569 5.41 3.25 10.90
N GLY A 570 4.98 2.33 11.78
CA GLY A 570 3.69 1.65 11.66
C GLY A 570 2.50 2.60 11.85
N GLY A 571 2.56 3.48 12.84
CA GLY A 571 1.50 4.46 13.09
C GLY A 571 1.36 5.51 11.99
N VAL A 572 2.47 5.97 11.39
CA VAL A 572 2.44 6.89 10.25
C VAL A 572 1.79 6.24 9.02
N GLN A 573 2.05 4.94 8.78
CA GLN A 573 1.38 4.20 7.69
C GLN A 573 -0.12 4.06 7.92
N ALA A 574 -0.53 3.74 9.16
CA ALA A 574 -1.95 3.70 9.53
C ALA A 574 -2.61 5.08 9.36
N ALA A 575 -1.95 6.15 9.80
CA ALA A 575 -2.43 7.52 9.60
C ALA A 575 -2.62 7.87 8.12
N ARG A 576 -1.70 7.42 7.25
CA ARG A 576 -1.79 7.61 5.80
C ARG A 576 -3.01 6.90 5.22
N ARG A 577 -3.21 5.61 5.54
CA ARG A 577 -4.36 4.83 5.06
C ARG A 577 -5.68 5.45 5.51
N ILE A 578 -5.78 5.84 6.78
CA ILE A 578 -6.98 6.50 7.33
C ILE A 578 -7.27 7.81 6.58
N GLN A 579 -6.26 8.67 6.39
CA GLN A 579 -6.48 9.93 5.69
C GLN A 579 -6.88 9.71 4.22
N ASN A 580 -6.24 8.76 3.52
CA ASN A 580 -6.63 8.41 2.15
C ASN A 580 -8.10 7.99 2.07
N THR A 581 -8.59 7.20 3.04
CA THR A 581 -10.01 6.84 3.12
C THR A 581 -10.91 8.04 3.38
N LEU A 582 -10.47 9.00 4.21
CA LEU A 582 -11.21 10.24 4.46
C LEU A 582 -11.24 11.17 3.23
N ASP A 583 -10.21 11.11 2.38
CA ASP A 583 -10.07 11.91 1.16
C ASP A 583 -10.75 11.26 -0.07
N GLU A 584 -11.19 10.01 0.05
CA GLU A 584 -11.92 9.30 -1.01
C GLU A 584 -13.17 10.10 -1.42
N THR A 585 -13.57 10.08 -2.69
CA THR A 585 -14.68 10.93 -3.14
C THR A 585 -16.02 10.42 -2.59
N ASP A 586 -16.77 11.30 -1.93
CA ASP A 586 -18.12 11.02 -1.45
C ASP A 586 -19.13 11.08 -2.60
N LEU A 587 -20.26 10.36 -2.49
CA LEU A 587 -21.42 10.58 -3.34
C LEU A 587 -22.18 11.83 -2.87
N ALA A 588 -21.56 13.01 -3.00
CA ALA A 588 -22.24 14.26 -2.69
C ALA A 588 -23.41 14.49 -3.66
N THR A 589 -24.54 14.95 -3.13
CA THR A 589 -25.67 15.42 -3.95
C THR A 589 -25.21 16.64 -4.74
N ARG A 590 -25.36 16.59 -6.08
CA ARG A 590 -25.05 17.75 -6.94
C ARG A 590 -26.14 18.81 -6.75
N GLU A 591 -25.77 20.09 -6.88
CA GLU A 591 -26.76 21.16 -6.88
C GLU A 591 -27.77 20.93 -8.00
N SER A 592 -29.06 21.01 -7.67
CA SER A 592 -30.11 20.74 -8.65
C SER A 592 -30.03 21.75 -9.79
N SER A 593 -30.12 21.24 -11.02
CA SER A 593 -30.14 22.07 -12.22
C SER A 593 -31.45 22.87 -12.39
N GLY A 594 -32.40 22.74 -11.45
CA GLY A 594 -33.70 23.42 -11.50
C GLY A 594 -34.64 22.82 -12.54
N ALA A 595 -34.36 21.61 -13.04
CA ALA A 595 -35.28 20.89 -13.90
C ALA A 595 -36.51 20.50 -13.09
N ASP A 596 -37.67 21.08 -13.42
CA ASP A 596 -38.95 20.65 -12.87
C ASP A 596 -39.12 19.14 -13.16
N ALA A 597 -39.32 18.35 -12.11
CA ALA A 597 -39.63 16.93 -12.24
C ALA A 597 -40.89 16.79 -13.10
N ALA A 598 -40.74 16.34 -14.34
CA ALA A 598 -41.83 16.27 -15.31
C ALA A 598 -42.90 15.21 -14.97
N GLY A 599 -42.89 14.65 -13.75
CA GLY A 599 -43.83 13.62 -13.30
C GLY A 599 -43.69 12.28 -14.04
N GLY A 600 -42.64 12.12 -14.87
CA GLY A 600 -42.33 10.86 -15.54
C GLY A 600 -41.85 9.79 -14.55
N ARG A 601 -42.00 8.53 -14.92
CA ARG A 601 -41.45 7.36 -14.20
C ARG A 601 -40.43 6.58 -15.04
N ASP A 602 -40.05 7.13 -16.18
CA ASP A 602 -39.09 6.55 -17.10
C ASP A 602 -37.67 6.69 -16.55
N VAL A 603 -36.86 5.67 -16.84
CA VAL A 603 -35.43 5.67 -16.53
C VAL A 603 -34.68 5.87 -17.84
N VAL A 604 -33.81 6.88 -17.91
CA VAL A 604 -33.07 7.23 -19.12
C VAL A 604 -31.57 7.24 -18.84
N PHE A 605 -30.83 6.40 -19.55
CA PHE A 605 -29.38 6.46 -19.67
C PHE A 605 -29.06 7.28 -20.92
N ASP A 606 -28.36 8.39 -20.74
CA ASP A 606 -28.03 9.38 -21.78
C ASP A 606 -26.52 9.48 -21.93
N ASN A 607 -25.98 8.91 -23.03
CA ASN A 607 -24.55 8.86 -23.34
C ASN A 607 -23.65 8.43 -22.17
N VAL A 608 -24.07 7.39 -21.44
CA VAL A 608 -23.40 6.95 -20.21
C VAL A 608 -22.07 6.26 -20.54
N THR A 609 -20.99 6.77 -19.96
CA THR A 609 -19.64 6.17 -20.00
C THR A 609 -19.07 6.07 -18.59
N PHE A 610 -18.48 4.92 -18.28
CA PHE A 610 -17.93 4.64 -16.95
C PHE A 610 -16.81 3.61 -17.00
N GLY A 611 -15.84 3.73 -16.11
CA GLY A 611 -14.81 2.74 -15.85
C GLY A 611 -14.28 2.83 -14.42
N TYR A 612 -14.00 1.70 -13.78
CA TYR A 612 -13.49 1.65 -12.39
C TYR A 612 -12.11 2.32 -12.23
N ARG A 613 -11.31 2.35 -13.31
CA ARG A 613 -10.00 2.98 -13.35
C ARG A 613 -9.98 4.10 -14.40
N PRO A 614 -9.30 5.23 -14.14
CA PRO A 614 -9.14 6.29 -15.12
C PRO A 614 -8.56 5.79 -16.46
N GLY A 615 -9.30 6.05 -17.55
CA GLY A 615 -8.89 5.69 -18.91
C GLY A 615 -9.10 4.22 -19.31
N VAL A 616 -9.77 3.41 -18.49
CA VAL A 616 -10.18 2.04 -18.85
C VAL A 616 -11.71 1.94 -18.82
N PRO A 617 -12.40 2.27 -19.93
CA PRO A 617 -13.86 2.28 -19.95
C PRO A 617 -14.44 0.86 -19.93
N VAL A 618 -15.41 0.65 -19.04
CA VAL A 618 -16.20 -0.59 -18.89
C VAL A 618 -17.57 -0.45 -19.55
N ILE A 619 -18.16 0.74 -19.49
CA ILE A 619 -19.39 1.12 -20.18
C ILE A 619 -19.05 2.24 -21.17
N ARG A 620 -19.53 2.12 -22.41
CA ARG A 620 -19.18 3.01 -23.52
C ARG A 620 -20.44 3.55 -24.22
N ASP A 621 -20.68 4.84 -24.04
CA ASP A 621 -21.71 5.64 -24.73
C ASP A 621 -23.10 4.98 -24.77
N VAL A 622 -23.51 4.40 -23.64
CA VAL A 622 -24.77 3.67 -23.53
C VAL A 622 -25.95 4.64 -23.50
N ASN A 623 -26.90 4.41 -24.42
CA ASN A 623 -28.18 5.10 -24.49
C ASN A 623 -29.32 4.08 -24.34
N LEU A 624 -30.11 4.18 -23.28
CA LEU A 624 -31.16 3.22 -22.93
C LEU A 624 -32.31 3.90 -22.23
N THR A 625 -33.56 3.53 -22.58
CA THR A 625 -34.75 4.01 -21.89
C THR A 625 -35.56 2.82 -21.37
N LEU A 626 -35.87 2.84 -20.07
CA LEU A 626 -36.78 1.88 -19.44
C LEU A 626 -38.14 2.55 -19.30
N ALA A 627 -39.15 2.03 -19.99
CA ALA A 627 -40.48 2.57 -19.94
C ALA A 627 -41.18 2.26 -18.59
N PRO A 628 -42.06 3.15 -18.10
CA PRO A 628 -42.83 2.91 -16.89
C PRO A 628 -43.58 1.57 -16.92
N GLY A 629 -43.45 0.76 -15.86
CA GLY A 629 -44.20 -0.50 -15.73
C GLY A 629 -43.73 -1.65 -16.63
N THR A 630 -42.59 -1.49 -17.32
CA THR A 630 -42.04 -2.53 -18.19
C THR A 630 -40.85 -3.25 -17.56
N VAL A 631 -40.63 -4.50 -18.00
CA VAL A 631 -39.50 -5.33 -17.61
C VAL A 631 -38.43 -5.28 -18.70
N THR A 632 -37.26 -4.76 -18.37
CA THR A 632 -36.08 -4.75 -19.25
C THR A 632 -35.02 -5.72 -18.75
N ALA A 633 -34.58 -6.64 -19.61
CA ALA A 633 -33.55 -7.62 -19.30
C ALA A 633 -32.20 -7.26 -19.91
N LEU A 634 -31.13 -7.29 -19.11
CA LEU A 634 -29.74 -7.16 -19.54
C LEU A 634 -29.13 -8.54 -19.76
N VAL A 635 -28.67 -8.81 -20.99
CA VAL A 635 -28.01 -10.07 -21.38
C VAL A 635 -26.68 -9.80 -22.09
N GLY A 636 -25.79 -10.78 -22.13
CA GLY A 636 -24.48 -10.65 -22.76
C GLY A 636 -23.43 -11.56 -22.11
N PRO A 637 -22.25 -11.74 -22.73
CA PRO A 637 -21.18 -12.56 -22.19
C PRO A 637 -20.66 -12.03 -20.84
N SER A 638 -19.90 -12.86 -20.11
CA SER A 638 -19.20 -12.39 -18.90
C SER A 638 -18.27 -11.23 -19.25
N GLY A 639 -18.22 -10.21 -18.40
CA GLY A 639 -17.43 -8.99 -18.64
C GLY A 639 -18.07 -7.97 -19.58
N SER A 640 -19.28 -8.19 -20.11
CA SER A 640 -19.93 -7.24 -21.02
C SER A 640 -20.42 -5.93 -20.38
N GLY A 641 -20.39 -5.82 -19.04
CA GLY A 641 -20.80 -4.62 -18.31
C GLY A 641 -22.20 -4.65 -17.68
N LYS A 642 -22.96 -5.75 -17.76
CA LYS A 642 -24.33 -5.88 -17.20
C LYS A 642 -24.44 -5.43 -15.73
N SER A 643 -23.64 -6.04 -14.85
CA SER A 643 -23.64 -5.73 -13.42
C SER A 643 -23.19 -4.30 -13.14
N THR A 644 -22.24 -3.79 -13.94
CA THR A 644 -21.80 -2.40 -13.85
C THR A 644 -22.93 -1.43 -14.21
N LEU A 645 -23.68 -1.68 -15.29
CA LEU A 645 -24.77 -0.81 -15.71
C LEU A 645 -25.91 -0.76 -14.69
N ALA A 646 -26.26 -1.91 -14.10
CA ALA A 646 -27.22 -1.97 -13.00
C ALA A 646 -26.72 -1.26 -11.73
N ALA A 647 -25.44 -1.43 -11.39
CA ALA A 647 -24.83 -0.73 -10.25
C ALA A 647 -24.82 0.80 -10.43
N LEU A 648 -24.66 1.29 -11.67
CA LEU A 648 -24.74 2.72 -11.97
C LEU A 648 -26.17 3.27 -11.78
N LEU A 649 -27.21 2.51 -12.15
CA LEU A 649 -28.59 2.91 -11.89
C LEU A 649 -28.91 2.98 -10.39
N ALA A 650 -28.35 2.07 -9.59
CA ALA A 650 -28.41 2.12 -8.13
C ALA A 650 -27.49 3.19 -7.50
N ARG A 651 -26.77 3.96 -8.33
CA ARG A 651 -25.74 4.93 -7.95
C ARG A 651 -24.69 4.37 -6.99
N PHE A 652 -24.31 3.10 -7.18
CA PHE A 652 -23.17 2.52 -6.45
C PHE A 652 -21.84 3.16 -6.87
N TYR A 653 -21.84 3.80 -8.04
CA TYR A 653 -20.81 4.68 -8.57
C TYR A 653 -21.47 5.82 -9.35
N ASP A 654 -20.84 6.99 -9.39
CA ASP A 654 -21.22 8.05 -10.32
C ASP A 654 -20.66 7.75 -11.72
N VAL A 655 -21.40 8.17 -12.76
CA VAL A 655 -20.94 8.08 -14.16
C VAL A 655 -19.79 9.06 -14.42
N GLN A 656 -18.88 8.71 -15.34
CA GLN A 656 -17.76 9.57 -15.73
C GLN A 656 -18.17 10.59 -16.81
N SER A 657 -19.09 10.21 -17.69
CA SER A 657 -19.70 11.06 -18.71
C SER A 657 -21.13 10.59 -18.97
N GLY A 658 -21.98 11.50 -19.45
CA GLY A 658 -23.42 11.28 -19.61
C GLY A 658 -24.20 11.49 -18.31
N ALA A 659 -25.44 11.04 -18.29
CA ALA A 659 -26.32 11.12 -17.13
C ALA A 659 -27.29 9.94 -17.07
N ILE A 660 -27.73 9.59 -15.85
CA ILE A 660 -28.83 8.64 -15.63
C ILE A 660 -29.96 9.42 -14.96
N ARG A 661 -31.14 9.44 -15.56
CA ARG A 661 -32.29 10.22 -15.09
C ARG A 661 -33.47 9.33 -14.75
N ILE A 662 -34.19 9.67 -13.68
CA ILE A 662 -35.45 9.03 -13.28
C ILE A 662 -36.52 10.11 -13.27
N GLY A 663 -37.50 10.00 -14.17
CA GLY A 663 -38.56 11.01 -14.30
C GLY A 663 -38.04 12.39 -14.68
N GLY A 664 -36.94 12.44 -15.44
CA GLY A 664 -36.27 13.66 -15.89
C GLY A 664 -35.23 14.25 -14.92
N VAL A 665 -35.15 13.76 -13.67
CA VAL A 665 -34.17 14.22 -12.68
C VAL A 665 -32.94 13.32 -12.70
N ASP A 666 -31.74 13.89 -12.79
CA ASP A 666 -30.48 13.12 -12.70
C ASP A 666 -30.35 12.49 -11.31
N ILE A 667 -30.01 11.20 -11.25
CA ILE A 667 -29.78 10.50 -9.98
C ILE A 667 -28.64 11.12 -9.16
N ALA A 668 -27.75 11.87 -9.80
CA ALA A 668 -26.68 12.62 -9.14
C ALA A 668 -27.18 13.84 -8.35
N GLU A 669 -28.37 14.37 -8.69
CA GLU A 669 -29.04 15.49 -8.01
C GLU A 669 -29.92 15.03 -6.85
N LEU A 670 -30.17 13.72 -6.71
CA LEU A 670 -30.94 13.14 -5.60
C LEU A 670 -30.04 12.85 -4.41
N ASP A 671 -30.52 13.06 -3.18
CA ASP A 671 -29.89 12.49 -2.01
C ASP A 671 -30.14 10.97 -1.91
N ALA A 672 -29.42 10.29 -1.02
CA ALA A 672 -29.52 8.84 -0.89
C ALA A 672 -30.93 8.38 -0.48
N ASP A 673 -31.60 9.13 0.39
CA ASP A 673 -32.93 8.81 0.88
C ASP A 673 -33.98 8.95 -0.24
N GLU A 674 -33.88 10.00 -1.06
CA GLU A 674 -34.73 10.22 -2.24
C GLU A 674 -34.49 9.18 -3.32
N LEU A 675 -33.23 8.87 -3.62
CA LEU A 675 -32.87 7.87 -4.61
C LEU A 675 -33.39 6.50 -4.22
N TYR A 676 -33.13 6.03 -2.99
CA TYR A 676 -33.51 4.69 -2.56
C TYR A 676 -34.99 4.54 -2.18
N ARG A 677 -35.74 5.65 -2.06
CA ARG A 677 -37.21 5.63 -2.12
C ARG A 677 -37.75 5.35 -3.52
N ARG A 678 -37.01 5.73 -4.57
CA ARG A 678 -37.41 5.52 -5.98
C ARG A 678 -36.84 4.24 -6.56
N VAL A 679 -35.64 3.85 -6.15
CA VAL A 679 -34.90 2.70 -6.69
C VAL A 679 -34.67 1.66 -5.61
N GLY A 680 -35.31 0.51 -5.75
CA GLY A 680 -35.09 -0.69 -4.94
C GLY A 680 -34.20 -1.68 -5.66
N PHE A 681 -33.53 -2.54 -4.92
CA PHE A 681 -32.69 -3.59 -5.49
C PHE A 681 -32.76 -4.88 -4.68
N VAL A 682 -32.70 -6.01 -5.37
CA VAL A 682 -32.52 -7.35 -4.79
C VAL A 682 -31.25 -7.94 -5.39
N LEU A 683 -30.20 -8.00 -4.57
CA LEU A 683 -28.89 -8.52 -4.96
C LEU A 683 -28.85 -10.05 -4.86
N GLN A 684 -27.88 -10.65 -5.55
CA GLN A 684 -27.64 -12.08 -5.53
C GLN A 684 -27.32 -12.63 -4.13
N ASP A 685 -26.53 -11.90 -3.32
CA ASP A 685 -26.21 -12.26 -1.94
C ASP A 685 -26.96 -11.36 -0.92
N PRO A 686 -28.10 -11.81 -0.36
CA PRO A 686 -28.93 -11.01 0.51
C PRO A 686 -28.28 -10.75 1.88
N GLN A 687 -28.10 -9.47 2.22
CA GLN A 687 -27.59 -9.04 3.52
C GLN A 687 -28.72 -8.86 4.55
N LEU A 688 -28.54 -9.49 5.71
CA LEU A 688 -29.44 -9.38 6.86
C LEU A 688 -28.72 -8.64 7.99
N VAL A 689 -29.41 -7.66 8.58
CA VAL A 689 -28.87 -6.90 9.71
C VAL A 689 -29.16 -7.66 11.00
N ARG A 690 -28.28 -7.49 12.00
CA ARG A 690 -28.55 -8.04 13.33
C ARG A 690 -29.75 -7.33 13.94
N GLY A 691 -30.86 -8.05 14.06
CA GLY A 691 -32.15 -7.55 14.52
C GLY A 691 -33.19 -8.65 14.37
N THR A 692 -34.43 -8.39 14.77
CA THR A 692 -35.54 -9.34 14.60
C THR A 692 -35.90 -9.55 13.13
N VAL A 693 -36.63 -10.62 12.83
CA VAL A 693 -37.21 -10.84 11.49
C VAL A 693 -38.10 -9.65 11.10
N ALA A 694 -38.93 -9.15 12.02
CA ALA A 694 -39.77 -7.98 11.78
C ALA A 694 -38.94 -6.73 11.42
N GLU A 695 -37.89 -6.43 12.20
CA GLU A 695 -36.98 -5.31 11.95
C GLU A 695 -36.27 -5.43 10.60
N ASN A 696 -35.90 -6.64 10.19
CA ASN A 696 -35.27 -6.87 8.90
C ASN A 696 -36.21 -6.68 7.71
N ILE A 697 -37.50 -7.03 7.83
CA ILE A 697 -38.51 -6.76 6.80
C ILE A 697 -38.83 -5.27 6.75
N ALA A 698 -39.00 -4.64 7.92
CA ALA A 698 -39.31 -3.23 8.10
C ALA A 698 -38.09 -2.30 7.90
N LEU A 699 -36.97 -2.79 7.39
CA LEU A 699 -35.73 -2.00 7.32
C LEU A 699 -35.89 -0.72 6.48
N ALA A 700 -36.67 -0.79 5.40
CA ALA A 700 -36.96 0.35 4.52
C ALA A 700 -38.08 1.27 5.03
N ASP A 701 -38.94 0.76 5.91
CA ASP A 701 -40.01 1.53 6.57
C ASP A 701 -40.14 1.06 8.04
N PRO A 702 -39.30 1.60 8.95
CA PRO A 702 -39.31 1.18 10.35
C PRO A 702 -40.61 1.51 11.09
N GLN A 703 -41.47 2.34 10.51
CA GLN A 703 -42.77 2.72 11.07
C GLN A 703 -43.91 1.84 10.53
N ALA A 704 -43.62 0.86 9.67
CA ALA A 704 -44.60 -0.06 9.15
C ALA A 704 -45.30 -0.85 10.27
N GLY A 705 -46.63 -0.79 10.30
CA GLY A 705 -47.44 -1.59 11.22
C GLY A 705 -47.26 -3.10 11.00
N THR A 706 -47.49 -3.89 12.04
CA THR A 706 -47.31 -5.35 12.03
C THR A 706 -48.09 -6.02 10.90
N GLU A 707 -49.30 -5.54 10.59
CA GLU A 707 -50.12 -6.07 9.49
C GLU A 707 -49.45 -5.90 8.12
N ARG A 708 -48.80 -4.76 7.87
CA ARG A 708 -48.07 -4.51 6.61
C ARG A 708 -46.85 -5.43 6.51
N ILE A 709 -46.12 -5.60 7.62
CA ILE A 709 -44.96 -6.51 7.69
C ILE A 709 -45.41 -7.96 7.40
N MET A 710 -46.52 -8.39 8.00
CA MET A 710 -47.08 -9.73 7.76
C MET A 710 -47.56 -9.90 6.32
N GLN A 711 -48.19 -8.88 5.74
CA GLN A 711 -48.64 -8.91 4.35
C GLN A 711 -47.47 -9.03 3.37
N ALA A 712 -46.44 -8.20 3.52
CA ALA A 712 -45.22 -8.28 2.71
C ALA A 712 -44.55 -9.67 2.80
N ALA A 713 -44.52 -10.27 4.00
CA ALA A 713 -44.01 -11.63 4.20
C ALA A 713 -44.87 -12.72 3.54
N ARG A 714 -46.20 -12.53 3.44
CA ARG A 714 -47.08 -13.45 2.71
C ARG A 714 -46.87 -13.34 1.21
N ASP A 715 -46.78 -12.12 0.69
CA ASP A 715 -46.54 -11.88 -0.73
C ASP A 715 -45.19 -12.45 -1.15
N ALA A 716 -44.18 -12.35 -0.28
CA ALA A 716 -42.87 -12.94 -0.48
C ALA A 716 -42.78 -14.46 -0.18
N GLN A 717 -43.87 -15.14 0.16
CA GLN A 717 -43.89 -16.59 0.46
C GLN A 717 -42.93 -17.00 1.58
N ILE A 718 -42.82 -16.18 2.63
CA ILE A 718 -41.95 -16.46 3.80
C ILE A 718 -42.69 -16.46 5.14
N HIS A 719 -43.96 -15.99 5.17
CA HIS A 719 -44.78 -15.93 6.38
C HIS A 719 -44.81 -17.24 7.17
N ASP A 720 -45.16 -18.35 6.53
CA ASP A 720 -45.31 -19.65 7.20
C ASP A 720 -43.99 -20.10 7.82
N ARG A 721 -42.88 -19.89 7.11
CA ARG A 721 -41.55 -20.18 7.62
C ARG A 721 -41.19 -19.32 8.82
N ILE A 722 -41.51 -18.02 8.79
CA ILE A 722 -41.29 -17.11 9.91
C ILE A 722 -42.09 -17.58 11.13
N THR A 723 -43.37 -17.94 10.96
CA THR A 723 -44.19 -18.43 12.08
C THR A 723 -43.72 -19.76 12.67
N ALA A 724 -42.96 -20.55 11.90
CA ALA A 724 -42.34 -21.79 12.37
C ALA A 724 -41.02 -21.57 13.15
N LEU A 725 -40.49 -20.35 13.19
CA LEU A 725 -39.33 -20.01 14.03
C LEU A 725 -39.73 -19.97 15.51
N PRO A 726 -38.80 -20.26 16.45
CA PRO A 726 -39.11 -20.33 17.89
C PRO A 726 -39.81 -19.08 18.45
N GLU A 727 -39.48 -17.89 17.94
CA GLU A 727 -40.07 -16.61 18.38
C GLU A 727 -40.84 -15.90 17.25
N GLY A 728 -41.17 -16.62 16.16
CA GLY A 728 -41.87 -16.04 15.03
C GLY A 728 -41.14 -14.83 14.44
N TYR A 729 -41.89 -13.73 14.26
CA TYR A 729 -41.36 -12.43 13.81
C TYR A 729 -40.36 -11.78 14.79
N GLY A 730 -40.38 -12.17 16.07
CA GLY A 730 -39.46 -11.69 17.09
C GLY A 730 -38.09 -12.37 17.06
N THR A 731 -37.93 -13.44 16.27
CA THR A 731 -36.65 -14.17 16.20
C THR A 731 -35.53 -13.25 15.75
N VAL A 732 -34.49 -13.13 16.58
CA VAL A 732 -33.29 -12.34 16.29
C VAL A 732 -32.44 -13.08 15.27
N LEU A 733 -32.22 -12.45 14.12
CA LEU A 733 -31.37 -12.94 13.06
C LEU A 733 -29.90 -12.65 13.42
N GLY A 734 -29.08 -13.70 13.42
CA GLY A 734 -27.67 -13.69 13.75
C GLY A 734 -26.99 -15.00 13.30
N PRO A 735 -25.73 -15.25 13.69
CA PRO A 735 -25.00 -16.47 13.32
C PRO A 735 -25.74 -17.77 13.67
N ASP A 736 -26.56 -17.73 14.73
CA ASP A 736 -27.30 -18.87 15.27
C ASP A 736 -28.69 -19.07 14.64
N ALA A 737 -29.19 -18.12 13.83
CA ALA A 737 -30.50 -18.21 13.18
C ALA A 737 -30.34 -18.76 11.75
N ALA A 738 -30.47 -20.08 11.61
CA ALA A 738 -30.27 -20.79 10.35
C ALA A 738 -31.48 -20.61 9.38
N LEU A 739 -31.47 -19.52 8.61
CA LEU A 739 -32.25 -19.41 7.38
C LEU A 739 -31.48 -20.02 6.20
N SER A 740 -32.16 -20.79 5.35
CA SER A 740 -31.59 -21.26 4.08
C SER A 740 -31.34 -20.08 3.12
N GLY A 741 -30.54 -20.28 2.06
CA GLY A 741 -30.30 -19.24 1.06
C GLY A 741 -31.59 -18.69 0.43
N GLY A 742 -32.49 -19.59 0.03
CA GLY A 742 -33.81 -19.22 -0.51
C GLY A 742 -34.70 -18.49 0.50
N GLU A 743 -34.65 -18.88 1.79
CA GLU A 743 -35.39 -18.19 2.85
C GLU A 743 -34.87 -16.77 3.09
N LYS A 744 -33.54 -16.58 3.11
CA LYS A 744 -32.92 -15.24 3.21
C LYS A 744 -33.35 -14.36 2.05
N GLN A 745 -33.38 -14.92 0.84
CA GLN A 745 -33.79 -14.22 -0.37
C GLN A 745 -35.27 -13.83 -0.36
N ARG A 746 -36.17 -14.72 0.09
CA ARG A 746 -37.58 -14.37 0.26
C ARG A 746 -37.78 -13.30 1.34
N LEU A 747 -36.97 -13.31 2.40
CA LEU A 747 -37.00 -12.26 3.43
C LEU A 747 -36.58 -10.90 2.87
N THR A 748 -35.55 -10.83 2.02
CA THR A 748 -35.17 -9.57 1.35
C THR A 748 -36.16 -9.15 0.27
N ILE A 749 -36.83 -10.09 -0.40
CA ILE A 749 -37.97 -9.78 -1.27
C ILE A 749 -39.11 -9.16 -0.46
N ALA A 750 -39.44 -9.69 0.72
CA ALA A 750 -40.44 -9.07 1.61
C ALA A 750 -40.06 -7.62 1.98
N ARG A 751 -38.77 -7.37 2.25
CA ARG A 751 -38.23 -6.02 2.47
C ARG A 751 -38.43 -5.11 1.25
N ALA A 752 -38.16 -5.60 0.04
CA ALA A 752 -38.33 -4.84 -1.20
C ALA A 752 -39.81 -4.59 -1.55
N ILE A 753 -40.69 -5.56 -1.27
CA ILE A 753 -42.15 -5.39 -1.41
C ILE A 753 -42.62 -4.27 -0.49
N LEU A 754 -42.20 -4.30 0.79
CA LEU A 754 -42.60 -3.29 1.77
C LEU A 754 -42.08 -1.89 1.43
N ALA A 755 -40.87 -1.80 0.85
CA ALA A 755 -40.26 -0.53 0.43
C ALA A 755 -41.02 0.15 -0.72
N ASP A 756 -41.73 -0.63 -1.55
CA ASP A 756 -42.62 -0.13 -2.61
C ASP A 756 -42.03 0.91 -3.58
N THR A 757 -40.80 0.67 -4.05
CA THR A 757 -40.08 1.56 -4.97
C THR A 757 -40.60 1.51 -6.42
N ASP A 758 -40.58 2.64 -7.12
CA ASP A 758 -41.04 2.78 -8.53
C ASP A 758 -40.16 2.01 -9.54
N VAL A 759 -38.85 1.98 -9.28
CA VAL A 759 -37.83 1.29 -10.08
C VAL A 759 -37.27 0.15 -9.25
N LEU A 760 -37.08 -1.01 -9.88
CA LEU A 760 -36.56 -2.21 -9.23
C LEU A 760 -35.41 -2.82 -10.04
N ILE A 761 -34.29 -3.10 -9.38
CA ILE A 761 -33.15 -3.80 -9.97
C ILE A 761 -33.10 -5.22 -9.40
N LEU A 762 -33.06 -6.22 -10.26
CA LEU A 762 -33.00 -7.64 -9.88
C LEU A 762 -31.73 -8.29 -10.43
N ASP A 763 -30.91 -8.84 -9.55
CA ASP A 763 -29.72 -9.63 -9.92
C ASP A 763 -29.93 -11.12 -9.62
N GLU A 764 -30.01 -11.92 -10.69
CA GLU A 764 -30.10 -13.40 -10.71
C GLU A 764 -30.76 -14.06 -9.48
N ALA A 765 -32.06 -13.86 -9.31
CA ALA A 765 -32.76 -14.19 -8.07
C ALA A 765 -33.09 -15.70 -7.84
N THR A 766 -32.57 -16.63 -8.64
CA THR A 766 -32.89 -18.08 -8.51
C THR A 766 -31.66 -19.01 -8.42
N ALA A 767 -30.44 -18.48 -8.36
CA ALA A 767 -29.22 -19.26 -8.56
C ALA A 767 -28.88 -20.29 -7.45
N PHE A 768 -29.52 -20.24 -6.28
CA PHE A 768 -29.12 -21.06 -5.10
C PHE A 768 -30.27 -21.72 -4.34
N ALA A 769 -31.46 -21.79 -4.92
CA ALA A 769 -32.61 -22.36 -4.26
C ALA A 769 -32.77 -23.85 -4.61
N ASP A 770 -33.13 -24.67 -3.61
CA ASP A 770 -33.73 -25.99 -3.89
C ASP A 770 -34.99 -25.82 -4.76
N PRO A 771 -35.44 -26.82 -5.54
CA PRO A 771 -36.53 -26.64 -6.50
C PRO A 771 -37.84 -26.09 -5.89
N GLU A 772 -38.14 -26.42 -4.64
CA GLU A 772 -39.31 -25.89 -3.92
C GLU A 772 -39.10 -24.41 -3.55
N SER A 773 -37.93 -24.07 -3.01
CA SER A 773 -37.54 -22.68 -2.77
C SER A 773 -37.49 -21.84 -4.04
N GLU A 774 -37.05 -22.39 -5.18
CA GLU A 774 -36.98 -21.69 -6.47
C GLU A 774 -38.37 -21.29 -6.94
N TYR A 775 -39.34 -22.20 -6.84
CA TYR A 775 -40.73 -21.91 -7.16
C TYR A 775 -41.32 -20.80 -6.26
N GLN A 776 -41.07 -20.88 -4.94
CA GLN A 776 -41.56 -19.87 -3.99
C GLN A 776 -40.91 -18.50 -4.22
N VAL A 777 -39.60 -18.47 -4.53
CA VAL A 777 -38.88 -17.24 -4.87
C VAL A 777 -39.42 -16.65 -6.17
N GLN A 778 -39.66 -17.44 -7.20
CA GLN A 778 -40.25 -16.96 -8.45
C GLN A 778 -41.64 -16.37 -8.25
N GLN A 779 -42.49 -17.00 -7.42
CA GLN A 779 -43.79 -16.42 -7.06
C GLN A 779 -43.65 -15.08 -6.34
N ALA A 780 -42.68 -14.97 -5.43
CA ALA A 780 -42.40 -13.73 -4.71
C ALA A 780 -41.92 -12.63 -5.67
N LEU A 781 -41.04 -12.96 -6.61
CA LEU A 781 -40.55 -12.04 -7.65
C LEU A 781 -41.69 -11.56 -8.55
N ASN A 782 -42.57 -12.46 -9.01
CA ASN A 782 -43.71 -12.08 -9.86
C ASN A 782 -44.62 -11.04 -9.19
N ARG A 783 -44.80 -11.12 -7.87
CA ARG A 783 -45.54 -10.13 -7.08
C ARG A 783 -44.75 -8.83 -6.92
N LEU A 784 -43.45 -8.93 -6.67
CA LEU A 784 -42.57 -7.78 -6.52
C LEU A 784 -42.42 -6.97 -7.82
N THR A 785 -42.43 -7.61 -8.99
CA THR A 785 -42.25 -6.95 -10.29
C THR A 785 -43.52 -6.31 -10.86
N ALA A 786 -44.69 -6.60 -10.29
CA ALA A 786 -45.95 -6.07 -10.79
C ALA A 786 -46.02 -4.54 -10.65
N ASP A 787 -46.52 -3.87 -11.69
CA ASP A 787 -46.76 -2.42 -11.74
C ASP A 787 -45.54 -1.52 -11.51
N ARG A 788 -44.33 -2.03 -11.79
CA ARG A 788 -43.05 -1.31 -11.59
C ARG A 788 -42.15 -1.36 -12.81
N THR A 789 -41.24 -0.40 -12.91
CA THR A 789 -40.17 -0.46 -13.91
C THR A 789 -39.06 -1.37 -13.39
N VAL A 790 -38.79 -2.46 -14.11
CA VAL A 790 -37.85 -3.49 -13.63
C VAL A 790 -36.66 -3.60 -14.57
N LEU A 791 -35.45 -3.53 -14.00
CA LEU A 791 -34.20 -3.87 -14.68
C LEU A 791 -33.69 -5.21 -14.14
N VAL A 792 -33.68 -6.24 -14.97
CA VAL A 792 -33.24 -7.59 -14.59
C VAL A 792 -31.90 -7.91 -15.22
N ILE A 793 -30.93 -8.36 -14.42
CA ILE A 793 -29.70 -8.96 -14.93
C ILE A 793 -29.94 -10.44 -15.13
N ALA A 794 -29.89 -10.88 -16.38
CA ALA A 794 -30.21 -12.26 -16.74
C ALA A 794 -28.97 -13.08 -17.07
N HIS A 795 -28.75 -14.11 -16.28
CA HIS A 795 -27.75 -15.15 -16.54
C HIS A 795 -28.37 -16.41 -17.16
N ARG A 796 -29.67 -16.60 -16.97
CA ARG A 796 -30.48 -17.66 -17.60
C ARG A 796 -31.43 -17.04 -18.62
N LEU A 797 -31.14 -17.22 -19.91
CA LEU A 797 -31.94 -16.58 -20.97
C LEU A 797 -33.43 -17.00 -20.96
N HIS A 798 -33.76 -18.20 -20.48
CA HIS A 798 -35.15 -18.67 -20.45
C HIS A 798 -36.04 -17.90 -19.45
N THR A 799 -35.46 -17.26 -18.43
CA THR A 799 -36.23 -16.52 -17.42
C THR A 799 -36.65 -15.13 -17.91
N ILE A 800 -36.12 -14.68 -19.05
CA ILE A 800 -36.36 -13.34 -19.61
C ILE A 800 -37.07 -13.35 -20.97
N THR A 801 -37.60 -14.49 -21.39
CA THR A 801 -38.37 -14.63 -22.64
C THR A 801 -39.64 -13.77 -22.64
N GLY A 802 -40.19 -13.51 -21.45
CA GLY A 802 -41.35 -12.64 -21.26
C GLY A 802 -41.00 -11.17 -20.95
N ALA A 803 -39.74 -10.75 -21.05
CA ALA A 803 -39.38 -9.35 -20.84
C ALA A 803 -39.89 -8.48 -22.00
N ASP A 804 -40.39 -7.29 -21.68
CA ASP A 804 -40.89 -6.33 -22.67
C ASP A 804 -39.77 -5.80 -23.58
N ASN A 805 -38.56 -5.69 -23.03
CA ASN A 805 -37.37 -5.32 -23.79
C ASN A 805 -36.15 -6.13 -23.31
N ILE A 806 -35.35 -6.64 -24.23
CA ILE A 806 -34.09 -7.33 -23.95
C ILE A 806 -32.97 -6.52 -24.58
N VAL A 807 -31.97 -6.16 -23.78
CA VAL A 807 -30.80 -5.37 -24.18
C VAL A 807 -29.56 -6.25 -24.09
N VAL A 808 -28.92 -6.46 -25.23
CA VAL A 808 -27.69 -7.25 -25.36
C VAL A 808 -26.49 -6.33 -25.24
N LEU A 809 -25.69 -6.52 -24.19
CA LEU A 809 -24.42 -5.82 -24.00
C LEU A 809 -23.25 -6.66 -24.51
N ASP A 810 -22.33 -6.03 -25.24
CA ASP A 810 -21.07 -6.62 -25.71
C ASP A 810 -19.95 -5.57 -25.61
N ASP A 811 -18.83 -5.92 -24.97
CA ASP A 811 -17.69 -5.01 -24.70
C ASP A 811 -18.08 -3.61 -24.18
N GLY A 812 -19.08 -3.54 -23.29
CA GLY A 812 -19.50 -2.30 -22.65
C GLY A 812 -20.47 -1.43 -23.45
N ALA A 813 -20.87 -1.85 -24.65
CA ALA A 813 -21.83 -1.15 -25.51
C ALA A 813 -23.09 -1.99 -25.76
N ILE A 814 -24.20 -1.33 -26.10
CA ILE A 814 -25.42 -2.03 -26.54
C ILE A 814 -25.21 -2.53 -27.97
N ALA A 815 -25.24 -3.85 -28.14
CA ALA A 815 -25.16 -4.50 -29.44
C ALA A 815 -26.55 -4.63 -30.09
N GLU A 816 -27.57 -5.02 -29.32
CA GLU A 816 -28.92 -5.26 -29.80
C GLU A 816 -29.96 -4.89 -28.72
N SER A 817 -31.16 -4.48 -29.15
CA SER A 817 -32.32 -4.29 -28.29
C SER A 817 -33.60 -4.71 -29.01
N GLY A 818 -34.53 -5.33 -28.30
CA GLY A 818 -35.83 -5.75 -28.82
C GLY A 818 -36.48 -6.84 -27.97
N THR A 819 -37.62 -7.36 -28.43
CA THR A 819 -38.28 -8.50 -27.77
C THR A 819 -37.56 -9.83 -28.05
N HIS A 820 -37.86 -10.88 -27.28
CA HIS A 820 -37.29 -12.21 -27.48
C HIS A 820 -37.42 -12.71 -28.92
N SER A 821 -38.63 -12.63 -29.49
CA SER A 821 -38.92 -13.09 -30.85
C SER A 821 -38.16 -12.27 -31.90
N GLU A 822 -38.15 -10.95 -31.76
CA GLU A 822 -37.44 -10.06 -32.69
C GLU A 822 -35.93 -10.33 -32.72
N LEU A 823 -35.32 -10.54 -31.56
CA LEU A 823 -33.89 -10.80 -31.45
C LEU A 823 -33.50 -12.19 -31.97
N LEU A 824 -34.38 -13.19 -31.83
CA LEU A 824 -34.17 -14.51 -32.45
C LEU A 824 -34.27 -14.46 -33.96
N GLU A 825 -35.23 -13.71 -34.52
CA GLU A 825 -35.41 -13.54 -35.96
C GLU A 825 -34.27 -12.76 -36.61
N ARG A 826 -33.71 -11.76 -35.92
CA ARG A 826 -32.55 -10.99 -36.41
C ARG A 826 -31.29 -11.84 -36.58
N GLY A 827 -31.19 -12.97 -35.88
CA GLY A 827 -30.08 -13.91 -36.05
C GLY A 827 -28.71 -13.38 -35.61
N GLY A 828 -28.66 -12.38 -34.74
CA GLY A 828 -27.42 -11.76 -34.29
C GLY A 828 -26.88 -12.28 -32.96
N ARG A 829 -26.34 -11.39 -32.11
CA ARG A 829 -25.61 -11.75 -30.87
C ARG A 829 -26.50 -12.47 -29.86
N TYR A 830 -27.76 -12.03 -29.71
CA TYR A 830 -28.74 -12.70 -28.86
C TYR A 830 -28.99 -14.15 -29.29
N ARG A 831 -29.19 -14.38 -30.59
CA ARG A 831 -29.44 -15.72 -31.14
C ARG A 831 -28.28 -16.66 -30.86
N ALA A 832 -27.05 -16.19 -31.06
CA ALA A 832 -25.86 -16.97 -30.75
C ALA A 832 -25.78 -17.37 -29.26
N LEU A 833 -26.10 -16.44 -28.34
CA LEU A 833 -26.17 -16.73 -26.91
C LEU A 833 -27.27 -17.74 -26.58
N TRP A 834 -28.45 -17.60 -27.21
CA TRP A 834 -29.59 -18.50 -27.04
C TRP A 834 -29.28 -19.93 -27.50
N ASP A 835 -28.71 -20.09 -28.69
CA ASP A 835 -28.37 -21.39 -29.26
C ASP A 835 -27.26 -22.09 -28.45
N THR A 836 -26.26 -21.33 -27.98
CA THR A 836 -25.20 -21.84 -27.11
C THR A 836 -25.75 -22.35 -25.77
N GLY A 837 -26.83 -21.76 -25.27
CA GLY A 837 -27.54 -22.21 -24.07
C GLY A 837 -28.29 -23.55 -24.24
N GLY A 838 -28.30 -24.14 -25.44
CA GLY A 838 -28.90 -25.45 -25.71
C GLY A 838 -30.43 -25.42 -25.90
N PHE A 839 -31.06 -24.25 -25.90
CA PHE A 839 -32.51 -24.10 -25.99
C PHE A 839 -33.07 -24.38 -27.41
N ALA A 840 -32.23 -24.38 -28.44
CA ALA A 840 -32.62 -24.70 -29.82
C ALA A 840 -33.01 -26.18 -30.03
N HIS A 841 -32.59 -27.09 -29.14
CA HIS A 841 -32.90 -28.52 -29.25
C HIS A 841 -34.12 -28.97 -28.41
N ALA A 842 -34.65 -28.12 -27.53
CA ALA A 842 -35.82 -28.46 -26.72
C ALA A 842 -37.15 -28.40 -27.51
N GLY A 843 -37.28 -27.48 -28.47
CA GLY A 843 -38.50 -27.31 -29.27
C GLY A 843 -38.73 -28.38 -30.34
N ALA A 844 -37.70 -29.13 -30.74
CA ALA A 844 -37.82 -30.20 -31.74
C ALA A 844 -38.25 -31.55 -31.14
N ALA A 845 -38.11 -31.73 -29.82
CA ALA A 845 -38.49 -32.97 -29.14
C ALA A 845 -39.99 -33.01 -28.75
N SER A 846 -40.65 -31.86 -28.58
CA SER A 846 -42.07 -31.80 -28.23
C SER A 846 -43.01 -32.04 -29.41
N SER A 847 -42.54 -31.95 -30.66
CA SER A 847 -43.36 -32.21 -31.86
C SER A 847 -43.34 -33.66 -32.35
N GLN A 848 -42.59 -34.57 -31.69
CA GLN A 848 -42.54 -35.99 -32.04
C GLN A 848 -43.31 -36.91 -31.07
N GLY A 849 -43.99 -36.35 -30.06
CA GLY A 849 -44.72 -37.11 -29.02
C GLY A 849 -46.20 -37.39 -29.29
N GLU A 850 -46.82 -36.80 -30.32
CA GLU A 850 -48.28 -36.91 -30.57
C GLU A 850 -48.69 -37.93 -31.65
N THR A 851 -47.77 -38.79 -32.11
CA THR A 851 -48.15 -39.97 -32.90
C THR A 851 -47.37 -41.21 -32.45
N ARG A 852 -47.84 -41.82 -31.36
CA ARG A 852 -47.94 -43.28 -31.25
C ARG A 852 -48.84 -43.72 -30.11
#